data_AF-A0A1F7I8S2-F1
#
_entry.id   AF-A0A1F7I8S2-F1
#
_cell.length_a   1.000
_cell.length_b   1.000
_cell.length_c   1.000
_cell.angle_alpha   90.00
_cell.angle_beta   90.00
_cell.angle_gamma   90.00
#
_symmetry.space_group_name_H-M   'P 1'
#
loop_
_entity.id
_entity.type
_entity.pdbx_description
1 polymer ?
#
loop_
_entity_poly.entity_id
_entity_poly.type
_entity_poly.pdbx_seq_one_letter_code
_entity_poly.pdbx_strand_id
1 'polypeptide(L)'
;MLLQRYSQNPILLPNSKSKWENQAVFNGTIIKRDNQYVLVYRAIGEESEVDTRKLRLSVIGRADSIDSYNFKNRKILIYPELEWEKYGCEDPRVTKIDNRYFIFYTALANYPPNYSGIRVGVALSDDLEKIEQKYLVTPFNAKAMAIFPEKINNLYTVILTVNTDNPPTYVALAQFEKIETLWDLNFWNEWYKDLDRYKISLKRVDSDGVEIGAPAIKTNYGWLLIYSYIKHYFSSRIKREFRIESILLDQNNPQKIVGRIHGPQLIPQQAYERIGTVPDVVFPSGALIDGNRIKVYYGAADTFCALAEADLAEFMRSFEINSPGTVKCKKFPDNPILSPKPEHKWETKAVFNPAAIEINRKTYIIYRTTSEDNISNLGLAISNNGIIIDERIDNPIYPLRTNFEKPSSARIPGGCEDPRVTRIDNTLYMLYTAYDGLLPRLAITSISVEDFLDRNWNNWKIPKIISPPNMADKDGMLFPKKINNKYVIFHRIEPNICIDYVDDLNFDDSSYLKITSIITPHNRTWDEGKIGISTPPLETKEGWVIFYHGISKIDQHYRIGVLLLDLYDVTKVIGWTPYPILEPETNFEKRGVINDVVFPCGYVLKDDLIFLYYGGADKVVCGATVSLNELLKYLLNSRSTKYLEYP
;
A
#
# COMPACT_ATOMS: atom_id res chain seq x y z
N MET A 1 -5.92 -15.92 12.44
CA MET A 1 -4.54 -15.50 12.06
C MET A 1 -3.75 -16.74 11.73
N LEU A 2 -2.88 -16.69 10.71
CA LEU A 2 -2.15 -17.86 10.21
C LEU A 2 -1.10 -18.37 11.20
N LEU A 3 -0.41 -17.47 11.91
CA LEU A 3 0.51 -17.83 13.00
C LEU A 3 -0.25 -18.00 14.31
N GLN A 4 0.01 -19.11 15.01
CA GLN A 4 -0.55 -19.45 16.32
C GLN A 4 0.47 -19.16 17.41
N ARG A 5 0.06 -18.44 18.45
CA ARG A 5 0.95 -18.14 19.59
C ARG A 5 1.24 -19.41 20.37
N TYR A 6 2.48 -19.56 20.83
CA TYR A 6 2.82 -20.58 21.79
C TYR A 6 2.06 -20.34 23.10
N SER A 7 1.45 -21.40 23.64
CA SER A 7 0.54 -21.30 24.79
C SER A 7 1.23 -20.88 26.09
N GLN A 8 2.54 -21.12 26.20
CA GLN A 8 3.33 -20.73 27.38
C GLN A 8 4.14 -19.44 27.16
N ASN A 9 3.79 -18.64 26.15
CA ASN A 9 4.41 -17.32 26.00
C ASN A 9 4.23 -16.46 27.27
N PRO A 10 5.21 -15.58 27.58
CA PRO A 10 6.45 -15.35 26.82
C PRO A 10 7.55 -16.41 27.06
N ILE A 11 8.35 -16.72 26.04
CA ILE A 11 9.48 -17.68 26.12
C ILE A 11 10.69 -17.12 26.87
N LEU A 12 10.80 -15.79 26.97
CA LEU A 12 11.77 -15.11 27.82
C LEU A 12 11.12 -13.89 28.48
N LEU A 13 11.30 -13.82 29.80
CA LEU A 13 10.92 -12.70 30.66
C LEU A 13 12.17 -12.07 31.30
N PRO A 14 12.13 -10.77 31.65
CA PRO A 14 13.20 -10.12 32.39
C PRO A 14 13.52 -10.86 33.68
N ASN A 15 14.81 -11.02 33.97
CA ASN A 15 15.25 -11.72 35.17
C ASN A 15 15.55 -10.71 36.28
N SER A 16 14.66 -10.61 37.27
CA SER A 16 14.79 -9.65 38.38
C SER A 16 16.07 -9.80 39.20
N LYS A 17 16.76 -10.95 39.13
CA LYS A 17 18.05 -11.20 39.81
C LYS A 17 19.26 -10.78 38.98
N SER A 18 19.09 -10.46 37.70
CA SER A 18 20.18 -10.06 36.81
C SER A 18 20.31 -8.55 36.72
N LYS A 19 21.53 -8.01 36.82
CA LYS A 19 21.74 -6.56 36.69
C LYS A 19 21.63 -6.04 35.26
N TRP A 20 21.79 -6.90 34.25
CA TRP A 20 21.89 -6.48 32.84
C TRP A 20 20.65 -6.82 31.99
N GLU A 21 19.70 -7.59 32.54
CA GLU A 21 18.47 -8.00 31.83
C GLU A 21 17.20 -7.99 32.71
N ASN A 22 17.18 -7.19 33.79
CA ASN A 22 16.02 -7.12 34.69
C ASN A 22 14.89 -6.21 34.21
N GLN A 23 15.08 -5.39 33.17
CA GLN A 23 14.02 -4.52 32.65
C GLN A 23 13.31 -5.12 31.44
N ALA A 24 14.08 -5.59 30.44
CA ALA A 24 13.54 -6.07 29.18
C ALA A 24 14.46 -7.12 28.55
N VAL A 25 13.86 -8.13 27.90
CA VAL A 25 14.53 -9.15 27.06
C VAL A 25 13.66 -9.43 25.83
N PHE A 26 14.05 -8.92 24.67
CA PHE A 26 13.17 -8.94 23.49
C PHE A 26 13.98 -8.98 22.18
N ASN A 27 13.27 -9.01 21.05
CA ASN A 27 13.84 -8.99 19.70
C ASN A 27 14.92 -10.07 19.46
N GLY A 28 14.63 -11.30 19.88
CA GLY A 28 15.56 -12.42 19.77
C GLY A 28 15.61 -13.06 18.38
N THR A 29 16.83 -13.31 17.88
CA THR A 29 17.10 -14.18 16.74
C THR A 29 17.47 -15.58 17.21
N ILE A 30 16.81 -16.60 16.66
CA ILE A 30 17.08 -18.01 16.94
C ILE A 30 18.11 -18.59 15.95
N ILE A 31 19.03 -19.41 16.44
CA ILE A 31 19.97 -20.20 15.63
C ILE A 31 19.94 -21.65 16.08
N LYS A 32 19.81 -22.58 15.13
CA LYS A 32 19.95 -24.02 15.38
C LYS A 32 21.40 -24.46 15.16
N ARG A 33 21.97 -25.19 16.13
CA ARG A 33 23.33 -25.76 16.11
C ARG A 33 23.25 -27.23 16.49
N ASP A 34 23.38 -28.11 15.51
CA ASP A 34 23.28 -29.57 15.71
C ASP A 34 22.02 -29.95 16.52
N ASN A 35 22.19 -30.32 17.79
CA ASN A 35 21.12 -30.71 18.72
C ASN A 35 20.75 -29.64 19.77
N GLN A 36 21.14 -28.38 19.54
CA GLN A 36 20.89 -27.25 20.43
C GLN A 36 20.40 -26.03 19.65
N TYR A 37 19.85 -25.08 20.40
CA TYR A 37 19.35 -23.81 19.90
C TYR A 37 19.95 -22.69 20.74
N VAL A 38 20.34 -21.60 20.09
CA VAL A 38 20.83 -20.38 20.74
C VAL A 38 19.92 -19.24 20.34
N LEU A 39 19.34 -18.54 21.32
CA LEU A 39 18.65 -17.29 21.10
C LEU A 39 19.59 -16.13 21.43
N VAL A 40 19.81 -15.23 20.47
CA VAL A 40 20.58 -13.99 20.66
C VAL A 40 19.59 -12.84 20.67
N TYR A 41 19.52 -12.06 21.74
CA TYR A 41 18.42 -11.13 22.01
C TYR A 41 18.92 -9.80 22.58
N ARG A 42 18.09 -8.76 22.46
CA ARG A 42 18.33 -7.47 23.13
C ARG A 42 17.92 -7.56 24.60
N ALA A 43 18.77 -7.05 25.48
CA ALA A 43 18.53 -6.96 26.91
C ALA A 43 18.73 -5.53 27.42
N ILE A 44 17.93 -5.14 28.41
CA ILE A 44 18.05 -3.88 29.13
C ILE A 44 18.03 -4.18 30.63
N GLY A 45 18.98 -3.59 31.35
CA GLY A 45 19.17 -3.79 32.78
C GLY A 45 19.10 -2.51 33.60
N GLU A 46 19.88 -2.52 34.68
CA GLU A 46 20.09 -1.37 35.56
C GLU A 46 20.78 -0.22 34.84
N GLU A 47 20.69 0.98 35.43
CA GLU A 47 21.42 2.14 34.92
C GLU A 47 22.92 1.95 35.11
N SER A 48 23.67 2.34 34.08
CA SER A 48 25.12 2.37 34.05
C SER A 48 25.58 3.80 33.76
N GLU A 49 26.79 4.15 34.22
CA GLU A 49 27.38 5.45 33.95
C GLU A 49 28.20 5.41 32.65
N VAL A 50 27.86 6.27 31.69
CA VAL A 50 28.56 6.45 30.41
C VAL A 50 28.71 7.94 30.16
N ASP A 51 29.93 8.42 29.93
CA ASP A 51 30.25 9.85 29.71
C ASP A 51 29.56 10.78 30.72
N THR A 52 29.64 10.49 32.02
CA THR A 52 29.03 11.23 33.14
C THR A 52 27.49 11.18 33.24
N ARG A 53 26.84 10.35 32.43
CA ARG A 53 25.38 10.19 32.39
C ARG A 53 24.97 8.83 32.92
N LYS A 54 23.86 8.77 33.66
CA LYS A 54 23.21 7.51 34.00
C LYS A 54 22.20 7.15 32.92
N LEU A 55 22.40 6.00 32.28
CA LEU A 55 21.47 5.47 31.29
C LEU A 55 21.39 3.95 31.36
N ARG A 56 20.22 3.42 30.98
CA ARG A 56 20.02 1.99 30.76
C ARG A 56 20.52 1.64 29.37
N LEU A 57 21.64 0.94 29.29
CA LEU A 57 22.20 0.50 28.02
C LEU A 57 21.42 -0.71 27.49
N SER A 58 21.20 -0.72 26.18
CA SER A 58 20.85 -1.95 25.47
C SER A 58 22.13 -2.75 25.23
N VAL A 59 22.11 -4.02 25.62
CA VAL A 59 23.17 -5.00 25.35
C VAL A 59 22.58 -6.19 24.59
N ILE A 60 23.44 -6.99 23.97
CA ILE A 60 22.98 -8.22 23.31
C ILE A 60 23.35 -9.41 24.19
N GLY A 61 22.33 -10.08 24.70
CA GLY A 61 22.45 -11.32 25.44
C GLY A 61 22.30 -12.54 24.55
N ARG A 62 22.63 -13.70 25.11
CA ARG A 62 22.29 -15.00 24.52
C ARG A 62 21.79 -15.98 25.57
N ALA A 63 21.02 -16.97 25.11
CA ALA A 63 20.50 -18.05 25.92
C ALA A 63 20.46 -19.36 25.13
N ASP A 64 20.64 -20.48 25.82
CA ASP A 64 20.71 -21.82 25.23
C ASP A 64 19.39 -22.56 25.45
N SER A 65 19.01 -23.42 24.50
CA SER A 65 17.84 -24.29 24.56
C SER A 65 18.13 -25.62 23.88
N ILE A 66 17.48 -26.68 24.34
CA ILE A 66 17.51 -28.01 23.69
C ILE A 66 16.24 -28.28 22.87
N ASP A 67 15.18 -27.51 23.09
CA ASP A 67 13.85 -27.75 22.52
C ASP A 67 13.32 -26.56 21.70
N SER A 68 14.05 -25.44 21.67
CA SER A 68 13.69 -24.17 21.02
C SER A 68 12.55 -23.37 21.68
N TYR A 69 12.03 -23.83 22.81
CA TYR A 69 10.95 -23.19 23.58
C TYR A 69 11.47 -22.65 24.92
N ASN A 70 12.32 -23.42 25.60
CA ASN A 70 12.81 -23.14 26.95
C ASN A 70 14.27 -22.70 26.92
N PHE A 71 14.55 -21.47 27.34
CA PHE A 71 15.88 -20.85 27.26
C PHE A 71 16.53 -20.64 28.63
N LYS A 72 17.79 -21.08 28.77
CA LYS A 72 18.62 -21.06 29.99
C LYS A 72 20.02 -20.53 29.70
N ASN A 73 20.92 -20.58 30.69
CA ASN A 73 22.34 -20.21 30.56
C ASN A 73 22.57 -18.81 29.95
N ARG A 74 21.83 -17.82 30.47
CA ARG A 74 21.82 -16.46 29.93
C ARG A 74 23.13 -15.73 30.25
N LYS A 75 23.72 -15.07 29.24
CA LYS A 75 24.90 -14.21 29.42
C LYS A 75 24.97 -13.11 28.37
N ILE A 76 25.73 -12.05 28.68
CA ILE A 76 26.05 -10.99 27.72
C ILE A 76 26.96 -11.58 26.63
N LEU A 77 26.61 -11.29 25.37
CA LEU A 77 27.41 -11.65 24.19
C LEU A 77 28.07 -10.43 23.56
N ILE A 78 27.35 -9.31 23.42
CA ILE A 78 27.91 -8.04 22.93
C ILE A 78 27.58 -6.93 23.93
N TYR A 79 28.63 -6.22 24.34
CA TYR A 79 28.56 -5.02 25.16
C TYR A 79 29.08 -3.81 24.35
N PRO A 80 28.52 -2.60 24.55
CA PRO A 80 29.04 -1.36 23.97
C PRO A 80 30.49 -1.08 24.39
N GLU A 81 31.43 -1.13 23.46
CA GLU A 81 32.85 -0.89 23.74
C GLU A 81 33.50 0.10 22.76
N LEU A 82 32.86 0.36 21.62
CA LEU A 82 33.38 1.22 20.55
C LEU A 82 32.57 2.52 20.46
N GLU A 83 33.20 3.60 19.96
CA GLU A 83 32.56 4.93 19.90
C GLU A 83 31.24 4.95 19.11
N TRP A 84 31.13 4.14 18.05
CA TRP A 84 29.94 4.10 17.19
C TRP A 84 28.77 3.27 17.76
N GLU A 85 28.99 2.57 18.88
CA GLU A 85 27.96 1.77 19.59
C GLU A 85 27.82 2.16 21.07
N LYS A 86 28.53 3.21 21.49
CA LYS A 86 28.77 3.62 22.88
C LYS A 86 27.52 3.69 23.76
N TYR A 87 26.38 4.05 23.18
CA TYR A 87 25.12 4.23 23.91
C TYR A 87 24.14 3.06 23.76
N GLY A 88 24.53 1.96 23.10
CA GLY A 88 23.73 0.75 23.05
C GLY A 88 23.96 -0.10 21.79
N CYS A 89 23.79 -1.42 21.97
CA CYS A 89 23.72 -2.42 20.93
C CYS A 89 22.32 -3.05 20.95
N GLU A 90 21.57 -2.98 19.85
CA GLU A 90 20.14 -3.33 19.81
C GLU A 90 19.80 -4.34 18.71
N ASP A 91 18.75 -5.12 18.96
CA ASP A 91 17.98 -5.87 17.95
C ASP A 91 18.84 -6.76 17.03
N PRO A 92 19.52 -7.77 17.58
CA PRO A 92 20.45 -8.59 16.83
C PRO A 92 19.76 -9.35 15.69
N ARG A 93 20.47 -9.51 14.56
CA ARG A 93 20.16 -10.44 13.47
C ARG A 93 21.35 -11.34 13.23
N VAL A 94 21.14 -12.63 13.44
CA VAL A 94 22.21 -13.62 13.38
C VAL A 94 22.02 -14.50 12.16
N THR A 95 23.08 -14.72 11.40
CA THR A 95 23.08 -15.69 10.29
C THR A 95 24.44 -16.35 10.22
N LYS A 96 24.44 -17.67 9.97
CA LYS A 96 25.66 -18.43 9.71
C LYS A 96 25.88 -18.51 8.20
N ILE A 97 27.05 -18.09 7.73
CA ILE A 97 27.51 -18.26 6.34
C ILE A 97 29.03 -18.48 6.36
N ASP A 98 29.54 -19.34 5.48
CA ASP A 98 30.97 -19.70 5.39
C ASP A 98 31.57 -20.11 6.75
N ASN A 99 30.84 -20.95 7.51
CA ASN A 99 31.20 -21.41 8.85
C ASN A 99 31.33 -20.35 9.95
N ARG A 100 30.91 -19.11 9.68
CA ARG A 100 30.98 -18.00 10.64
C ARG A 100 29.62 -17.39 10.92
N TYR A 101 29.40 -16.92 12.13
CA TYR A 101 28.21 -16.17 12.51
C TYR A 101 28.44 -14.68 12.33
N PHE A 102 27.52 -14.06 11.60
CA PHE A 102 27.42 -12.61 11.45
C PHE A 102 26.25 -12.15 12.31
N ILE A 103 26.53 -11.33 13.31
CA ILE A 103 25.56 -10.75 14.22
C ILE A 103 25.46 -9.27 13.88
N PHE A 104 24.50 -8.91 13.05
CA PHE A 104 24.18 -7.51 12.79
C PHE A 104 23.37 -6.93 13.94
N TYR A 105 23.59 -5.67 14.26
CA TYR A 105 22.86 -4.97 15.31
C TYR A 105 22.78 -3.48 15.03
N THR A 106 21.77 -2.85 15.61
CA THR A 106 21.69 -1.39 15.63
C THR A 106 22.67 -0.86 16.67
N ALA A 107 23.54 0.04 16.25
CA ALA A 107 24.54 0.68 17.09
C ALA A 107 24.16 2.15 17.33
N LEU A 108 24.16 2.55 18.60
CA LEU A 108 23.82 3.90 19.01
C LEU A 108 25.09 4.71 19.32
N ALA A 109 25.47 5.58 18.38
CA ALA A 109 26.68 6.41 18.48
C ALA A 109 26.48 7.71 19.28
N ASN A 110 25.23 8.14 19.52
CA ASN A 110 24.94 9.39 20.23
C ASN A 110 23.81 9.28 21.26
N TYR A 111 23.77 10.25 22.18
CA TYR A 111 22.72 10.37 23.20
C TYR A 111 22.24 11.82 23.38
N PRO A 112 20.92 12.08 23.40
CA PRO A 112 19.84 11.12 23.15
C PRO A 112 19.90 10.57 21.71
N PRO A 113 19.53 9.30 21.49
CA PRO A 113 19.59 8.70 20.16
C PRO A 113 18.79 9.50 19.13
N ASN A 114 19.36 9.71 17.95
CA ASN A 114 18.67 10.31 16.82
C ASN A 114 19.22 9.75 15.50
N TYR A 115 18.55 10.02 14.38
CA TYR A 115 18.87 9.43 13.08
C TYR A 115 20.35 9.63 12.66
N SER A 116 21.00 10.71 13.10
CA SER A 116 22.39 10.98 12.75
C SER A 116 23.41 10.07 13.46
N GLY A 117 23.02 9.37 14.54
CA GLY A 117 23.91 8.47 15.29
C GLY A 117 23.45 7.01 15.35
N ILE A 118 22.31 6.67 14.74
CA ILE A 118 21.83 5.29 14.64
C ILE A 118 22.45 4.65 13.38
N ARG A 119 23.22 3.58 13.55
CA ARG A 119 23.94 2.87 12.48
C ARG A 119 23.77 1.35 12.60
N VAL A 120 24.25 0.61 11.60
CA VAL A 120 24.39 -0.84 11.68
C VAL A 120 25.84 -1.20 11.99
N GLY A 121 26.03 -2.02 13.02
CA GLY A 121 27.26 -2.75 13.29
C GLY A 121 27.15 -4.23 12.91
N VAL A 122 28.29 -4.89 12.76
CA VAL A 122 28.38 -6.34 12.66
C VAL A 122 29.44 -6.88 13.59
N ALA A 123 29.08 -7.90 14.38
CA ALA A 123 29.99 -8.67 15.21
C ALA A 123 30.17 -10.07 14.62
N LEU A 124 31.41 -10.55 14.60
CA LEU A 124 31.79 -11.85 14.05
C LEU A 124 32.10 -12.84 15.17
N SER A 125 31.57 -14.05 15.05
CA SER A 125 31.79 -15.13 16.01
C SER A 125 31.83 -16.47 15.30
N ASP A 126 32.67 -17.38 15.77
CA ASP A 126 32.73 -18.75 15.22
C ASP A 126 31.85 -19.72 16.02
N ASP A 127 31.47 -19.34 17.24
CA ASP A 127 30.82 -20.22 18.21
C ASP A 127 29.65 -19.60 19.00
N LEU A 128 29.29 -18.33 18.78
CA LEU A 128 28.30 -17.59 19.57
C LEU A 128 28.59 -17.58 21.10
N GLU A 129 29.84 -17.87 21.48
CA GLU A 129 30.36 -17.76 22.84
C GLU A 129 31.21 -16.50 22.97
N LYS A 130 32.07 -16.25 21.96
CA LYS A 130 33.03 -15.15 21.93
C LYS A 130 32.87 -14.34 20.65
N ILE A 131 33.00 -13.02 20.78
CA ILE A 131 33.08 -12.10 19.65
C ILE A 131 34.55 -11.89 19.29
N GLU A 132 34.90 -12.15 18.04
CA GLU A 132 36.28 -12.06 17.54
C GLU A 132 36.59 -10.67 16.98
N GLN A 133 35.64 -10.09 16.23
CA GLN A 133 35.77 -8.75 15.65
C GLN A 133 34.42 -8.04 15.60
N LYS A 134 34.45 -6.71 15.64
CA LYS A 134 33.32 -5.82 15.38
C LYS A 134 33.69 -4.81 14.30
N TYR A 135 32.76 -4.53 13.41
CA TYR A 135 32.92 -3.52 12.36
C TYR A 135 31.68 -2.62 12.27
N LEU A 136 31.91 -1.34 11.99
CA LEU A 136 30.85 -0.43 11.56
C LEU A 136 30.52 -0.73 10.10
N VAL A 137 29.24 -0.91 9.79
CA VAL A 137 28.77 -1.25 8.45
C VAL A 137 28.26 0.01 7.74
N THR A 138 27.24 0.68 8.28
CA THR A 138 26.64 1.82 7.59
C THR A 138 27.17 3.16 8.11
N PRO A 139 27.41 4.15 7.23
CA PRO A 139 27.68 5.54 7.62
C PRO A 139 26.41 6.40 7.75
N PHE A 140 25.23 5.85 7.44
CA PHE A 140 23.91 6.51 7.42
C PHE A 140 22.90 5.78 8.34
N ASN A 141 21.71 6.40 8.55
CA ASN A 141 20.63 5.84 9.36
C ASN A 141 20.11 4.53 8.76
N ALA A 142 20.34 3.43 9.47
CA ALA A 142 19.85 2.11 9.11
C ALA A 142 19.72 1.22 10.35
N LYS A 143 18.82 0.23 10.26
CA LYS A 143 18.57 -0.80 11.26
C LYS A 143 18.28 -2.13 10.58
N ALA A 144 18.16 -3.19 11.40
CA ALA A 144 17.65 -4.49 11.01
C ALA A 144 18.34 -5.09 9.76
N MET A 145 19.65 -4.94 9.66
CA MET A 145 20.40 -5.60 8.60
C MET A 145 20.47 -7.11 8.86
N ALA A 146 20.39 -7.91 7.81
CA ALA A 146 20.68 -9.34 7.85
C ALA A 146 21.39 -9.76 6.57
N ILE A 147 22.31 -10.72 6.67
CA ILE A 147 22.91 -11.40 5.51
C ILE A 147 22.07 -12.62 5.16
N PHE A 148 21.98 -12.95 3.87
CA PHE A 148 21.36 -14.19 3.44
C PHE A 148 22.24 -15.38 3.86
N PRO A 149 21.65 -16.55 4.17
CA PRO A 149 22.40 -17.71 4.70
C PRO A 149 23.26 -18.41 3.64
N GLU A 150 23.21 -17.98 2.38
CA GLU A 150 24.10 -18.44 1.31
C GLU A 150 24.33 -17.32 0.30
N LYS A 151 25.34 -17.48 -0.57
CA LYS A 151 25.59 -16.56 -1.68
C LYS A 151 24.52 -16.71 -2.76
N ILE A 152 24.03 -15.60 -3.29
CA ILE A 152 23.09 -15.55 -4.40
C ILE A 152 23.85 -15.13 -5.65
N ASN A 153 23.86 -15.97 -6.68
CA ASN A 153 24.68 -15.77 -7.89
C ASN A 153 26.16 -15.52 -7.57
N ASN A 154 26.73 -16.28 -6.62
CA ASN A 154 28.10 -16.14 -6.11
C ASN A 154 28.41 -14.81 -5.38
N LEU A 155 27.41 -13.99 -5.07
CA LEU A 155 27.55 -12.75 -4.30
C LEU A 155 27.04 -12.92 -2.87
N TYR A 156 27.77 -12.37 -1.90
CA TYR A 156 27.18 -12.08 -0.60
C TYR A 156 26.05 -11.08 -0.79
N THR A 157 24.91 -11.35 -0.17
CA THR A 157 23.72 -10.51 -0.27
C THR A 157 23.27 -10.14 1.13
N VAL A 158 23.09 -8.85 1.39
CA VAL A 158 22.49 -8.33 2.64
C VAL A 158 21.21 -7.58 2.34
N ILE A 159 20.25 -7.66 3.27
CA ILE A 159 19.03 -6.85 3.30
C ILE A 159 19.06 -5.95 4.52
N LEU A 160 18.60 -4.71 4.38
CA LEU A 160 18.58 -3.74 5.49
C LEU A 160 17.38 -2.80 5.39
N THR A 161 17.06 -2.18 6.52
CA THR A 161 16.08 -1.09 6.58
C THR A 161 16.82 0.23 6.70
N VAL A 162 16.57 1.14 5.76
CA VAL A 162 17.24 2.43 5.62
C VAL A 162 16.27 3.54 6.02
N ASN A 163 16.78 4.59 6.68
CA ASN A 163 16.00 5.76 7.06
C ASN A 163 14.83 5.44 8.02
N THR A 164 15.04 4.49 8.95
CA THR A 164 14.05 4.09 9.97
C THR A 164 13.59 5.24 10.84
N ASP A 165 14.49 6.19 11.14
CA ASP A 165 14.25 7.31 12.05
C ASP A 165 14.32 8.66 11.34
N ASN A 166 14.37 8.65 10.00
CA ASN A 166 14.37 9.82 9.13
C ASN A 166 13.51 9.55 7.88
N PRO A 167 12.17 9.48 8.03
CA PRO A 167 11.28 9.04 6.97
C PRO A 167 11.46 9.84 5.66
N PRO A 168 11.21 9.22 4.49
CA PRO A 168 10.64 7.89 4.31
C PRO A 168 11.62 6.73 4.51
N THR A 169 11.14 5.67 5.17
CA THR A 169 11.88 4.42 5.41
C THR A 169 11.77 3.46 4.21
N TYR A 170 12.85 2.76 3.90
CA TYR A 170 12.92 1.80 2.79
C TYR A 170 13.58 0.49 3.21
N VAL A 171 13.17 -0.61 2.58
CA VAL A 171 13.91 -1.87 2.62
C VAL A 171 14.69 -1.99 1.32
N ALA A 172 15.97 -2.38 1.40
CA ALA A 172 16.84 -2.46 0.25
C ALA A 172 17.85 -3.62 0.36
N LEU A 173 18.50 -3.94 -0.76
CA LEU A 173 19.52 -4.99 -0.86
C LEU A 173 20.88 -4.43 -1.28
N ALA A 174 21.96 -5.04 -0.78
CA ALA A 174 23.30 -4.83 -1.32
C ALA A 174 23.94 -6.19 -1.63
N GLN A 175 24.70 -6.24 -2.73
CA GLN A 175 25.40 -7.44 -3.18
C GLN A 175 26.86 -7.13 -3.46
N PHE A 176 27.77 -8.04 -3.08
CA PHE A 176 29.20 -7.89 -3.26
C PHE A 176 29.92 -9.25 -3.29
N GLU A 177 31.05 -9.32 -3.99
CA GLU A 177 31.82 -10.57 -4.16
C GLU A 177 32.65 -10.93 -2.91
N LYS A 178 33.23 -9.92 -2.27
CA LYS A 178 34.16 -10.05 -1.14
C LYS A 178 33.48 -9.61 0.15
N ILE A 179 33.60 -10.42 1.20
CA ILE A 179 32.91 -10.15 2.47
C ILE A 179 33.42 -8.85 3.12
N GLU A 180 34.68 -8.48 2.86
CA GLU A 180 35.32 -7.27 3.38
C GLU A 180 34.62 -5.98 2.92
N THR A 181 33.94 -6.01 1.77
CA THR A 181 33.12 -4.88 1.29
C THR A 181 32.01 -4.52 2.27
N LEU A 182 31.56 -5.47 3.10
CA LEU A 182 30.53 -5.23 4.11
C LEU A 182 30.89 -4.12 5.09
N TRP A 183 32.17 -3.91 5.41
CA TRP A 183 32.65 -2.85 6.31
C TRP A 183 33.50 -1.79 5.61
N ASP A 184 33.33 -1.65 4.29
CA ASP A 184 33.86 -0.53 3.53
C ASP A 184 32.87 0.65 3.51
N LEU A 185 33.18 1.70 4.28
CA LEU A 185 32.32 2.88 4.37
C LEU A 185 32.22 3.65 3.05
N ASN A 186 33.22 3.56 2.16
CA ASN A 186 33.16 4.22 0.85
C ASN A 186 32.13 3.53 -0.04
N PHE A 187 32.12 2.19 -0.05
CA PHE A 187 31.10 1.42 -0.74
C PHE A 187 29.70 1.82 -0.28
N TRP A 188 29.46 1.86 1.02
CA TRP A 188 28.15 2.22 1.56
C TRP A 188 27.74 3.68 1.29
N ASN A 189 28.69 4.61 1.30
CA ASN A 189 28.42 6.00 0.92
C ASN A 189 27.99 6.12 -0.55
N GLU A 190 28.65 5.42 -1.48
CA GLU A 190 28.25 5.41 -2.89
C GLU A 190 26.94 4.65 -3.11
N TRP A 191 26.76 3.50 -2.46
CA TRP A 191 25.53 2.71 -2.52
C TRP A 191 24.30 3.53 -2.06
N TYR A 192 24.45 4.32 -1.00
CA TYR A 192 23.36 5.13 -0.46
C TYR A 192 22.93 6.26 -1.39
N LYS A 193 23.84 6.82 -2.21
CA LYS A 193 23.50 7.85 -3.21
C LYS A 193 22.55 7.32 -4.30
N ASP A 194 22.57 6.02 -4.58
CA ASP A 194 21.73 5.35 -5.58
C ASP A 194 20.74 4.37 -4.93
N LEU A 195 20.27 4.69 -3.73
CA LEU A 195 19.38 3.83 -2.93
C LEU A 195 18.16 3.35 -3.72
N ASP A 196 17.59 4.18 -4.58
CA ASP A 196 16.40 3.88 -5.39
C ASP A 196 16.53 2.60 -6.21
N ARG A 197 17.73 2.30 -6.74
CA ARG A 197 18.00 1.09 -7.52
C ARG A 197 17.85 -0.20 -6.70
N TYR A 198 18.02 -0.10 -5.39
CA TYR A 198 18.17 -1.25 -4.52
C TYR A 198 16.91 -1.58 -3.70
N LYS A 199 15.85 -0.78 -3.84
CA LYS A 199 14.65 -0.87 -3.01
C LYS A 199 13.82 -2.11 -3.31
N ILE A 200 13.22 -2.66 -2.25
CA ILE A 200 12.11 -3.61 -2.32
C ILE A 200 10.84 -2.88 -1.85
N SER A 201 9.83 -2.85 -2.70
CA SER A 201 8.55 -2.16 -2.43
C SER A 201 7.68 -2.96 -1.46
N LEU A 202 7.91 -2.75 -0.15
CA LEU A 202 7.09 -3.35 0.92
C LEU A 202 6.01 -2.42 1.48
N LYS A 203 6.23 -1.09 1.41
CA LYS A 203 5.28 -0.09 1.90
C LYS A 203 4.04 -0.04 1.02
N ARG A 204 2.88 0.16 1.65
CA ARG A 204 1.59 0.32 0.95
C ARG A 204 1.20 1.78 0.80
N VAL A 205 1.59 2.58 1.78
CA VAL A 205 1.41 4.03 1.84
C VAL A 205 2.62 4.65 2.53
N ASP A 206 2.92 5.91 2.22
CA ASP A 206 4.11 6.60 2.72
C ASP A 206 4.10 6.86 4.23
N SER A 207 2.93 6.94 4.85
CA SER A 207 2.77 7.13 6.30
C SER A 207 3.13 5.89 7.14
N ASP A 208 3.21 4.72 6.51
CA ASP A 208 3.50 3.45 7.19
C ASP A 208 5.02 3.21 7.30
N GLY A 209 5.39 2.43 8.30
CA GLY A 209 6.75 1.93 8.51
C GLY A 209 6.88 0.50 7.99
N VAL A 210 8.06 0.16 7.49
CA VAL A 210 8.46 -1.22 7.24
C VAL A 210 9.84 -1.43 7.82
N GLU A 211 10.07 -2.59 8.41
CA GLU A 211 11.38 -2.93 8.95
C GLU A 211 11.62 -4.42 8.81
N ILE A 212 12.84 -4.78 8.42
CA ILE A 212 13.24 -6.18 8.33
C ILE A 212 13.09 -6.85 9.69
N GLY A 213 12.36 -7.95 9.64
CA GLY A 213 12.18 -8.83 10.77
C GLY A 213 13.31 -9.84 10.82
N ALA A 214 12.99 -11.12 10.63
CA ALA A 214 13.95 -12.20 10.72
C ALA A 214 14.90 -12.22 9.50
N PRO A 215 16.12 -12.79 9.65
CA PRO A 215 16.94 -13.16 8.50
C PRO A 215 16.15 -14.02 7.51
N ALA A 216 16.43 -13.86 6.21
CA ALA A 216 15.71 -14.58 5.17
C ALA A 216 15.95 -16.09 5.25
N ILE A 217 14.88 -16.87 5.04
CA ILE A 217 14.93 -18.34 5.07
C ILE A 217 14.79 -18.87 3.64
N LYS A 218 15.71 -19.75 3.23
CA LYS A 218 15.58 -20.41 1.93
C LYS A 218 14.43 -21.41 1.94
N THR A 219 13.58 -21.35 0.92
CA THR A 219 12.52 -22.33 0.67
C THR A 219 12.57 -22.78 -0.80
N ASN A 220 11.85 -23.84 -1.15
CA ASN A 220 11.71 -24.29 -2.54
C ASN A 220 11.00 -23.28 -3.45
N TYR A 221 10.36 -22.25 -2.89
CA TYR A 221 9.56 -21.27 -3.63
C TYR A 221 10.21 -19.87 -3.69
N GLY A 222 11.37 -19.69 -3.05
CA GLY A 222 11.96 -18.37 -2.86
C GLY A 222 12.59 -18.19 -1.48
N TRP A 223 13.10 -17.00 -1.25
CA TRP A 223 13.53 -16.54 0.06
C TRP A 223 12.32 -16.04 0.85
N LEU A 224 11.94 -16.75 1.90
CA LEU A 224 10.93 -16.32 2.84
C LEU A 224 11.49 -15.19 3.69
N LEU A 225 10.91 -14.00 3.54
CA LEU A 225 11.20 -12.83 4.36
C LEU A 225 10.00 -12.53 5.26
N ILE A 226 10.23 -12.55 6.57
CA ILE A 226 9.25 -12.18 7.59
C ILE A 226 9.65 -10.82 8.16
N TYR A 227 8.77 -9.84 8.07
CA TYR A 227 9.09 -8.44 8.35
C TYR A 227 7.99 -7.76 9.19
N SER A 228 8.36 -6.63 9.80
CA SER A 228 7.41 -5.77 10.51
C SER A 228 6.78 -4.79 9.55
N TYR A 229 5.46 -4.82 9.42
CA TYR A 229 4.68 -3.79 8.77
C TYR A 229 3.99 -2.94 9.84
N ILE A 230 4.32 -1.66 9.92
CA ILE A 230 3.87 -0.78 11.00
C ILE A 230 2.91 0.26 10.43
N LYS A 231 1.62 0.07 10.63
CA LYS A 231 0.64 1.07 10.21
C LYS A 231 0.75 2.32 11.05
N HIS A 232 0.50 3.46 10.42
CA HIS A 232 0.44 4.76 11.09
C HIS A 232 1.74 5.11 11.84
N TYR A 233 2.89 4.54 11.41
CA TYR A 233 4.12 4.64 12.17
C TYR A 233 4.56 6.09 12.41
N PHE A 234 4.41 6.92 11.37
CA PHE A 234 4.73 8.35 11.41
C PHE A 234 3.50 9.24 11.65
N SER A 235 2.35 8.67 12.03
CA SER A 235 1.16 9.45 12.38
C SER A 235 1.21 9.92 13.82
N SER A 236 0.96 11.22 14.03
CA SER A 236 0.74 11.78 15.37
C SER A 236 -0.71 11.68 15.85
N ARG A 237 -1.65 11.31 14.96
CA ARG A 237 -3.10 11.32 15.22
C ARG A 237 -3.68 9.94 15.46
N ILE A 238 -3.11 8.93 14.81
CA ILE A 238 -3.59 7.55 14.84
C ILE A 238 -2.55 6.69 15.53
N LYS A 239 -3.02 5.80 16.40
CA LYS A 239 -2.16 4.84 17.10
C LYS A 239 -1.43 3.95 16.08
N ARG A 240 -0.13 3.77 16.28
CA ARG A 240 0.70 2.85 15.50
C ARG A 240 0.18 1.43 15.66
N GLU A 241 0.18 0.64 14.59
CA GLU A 241 -0.13 -0.78 14.67
C GLU A 241 1.00 -1.63 14.09
N PHE A 242 1.75 -2.29 14.98
CA PHE A 242 2.77 -3.24 14.59
C PHE A 242 2.14 -4.55 14.09
N ARG A 243 2.69 -5.11 13.02
CA ARG A 243 2.17 -6.33 12.39
C ARG A 243 3.31 -7.18 11.88
N ILE A 244 3.17 -8.49 12.00
CA ILE A 244 4.07 -9.45 11.35
C ILE A 244 3.48 -9.81 9.99
N GLU A 245 4.27 -9.62 8.94
CA GLU A 245 3.93 -9.92 7.56
C GLU A 245 5.05 -10.73 6.88
N SER A 246 4.72 -11.39 5.76
CA SER A 246 5.64 -12.30 5.08
C SER A 246 5.50 -12.20 3.57
N ILE A 247 6.63 -12.26 2.87
CA ILE A 247 6.74 -12.35 1.41
C ILE A 247 7.76 -13.43 1.01
N LEU A 248 7.69 -13.85 -0.25
CA LEU A 248 8.71 -14.64 -0.93
C LEU A 248 9.44 -13.76 -1.93
N LEU A 249 10.77 -13.73 -1.84
CA LEU A 249 11.65 -13.11 -2.84
C LEU A 249 12.17 -14.19 -3.80
N ASP A 250 12.43 -13.82 -5.04
CA ASP A 250 13.01 -14.74 -6.04
C ASP A 250 14.37 -15.27 -5.58
N GLN A 251 14.64 -16.55 -5.82
CA GLN A 251 15.88 -17.19 -5.36
C GLN A 251 17.14 -16.57 -5.99
N ASN A 252 17.06 -16.15 -7.25
CA ASN A 252 18.18 -15.63 -8.03
C ASN A 252 18.17 -14.10 -8.12
N ASN A 253 17.00 -13.46 -8.02
CA ASN A 253 16.86 -12.01 -7.96
C ASN A 253 16.06 -11.57 -6.73
N PRO A 254 16.67 -11.51 -5.54
CA PRO A 254 15.96 -11.25 -4.30
C PRO A 254 15.33 -9.84 -4.20
N GLN A 255 15.56 -8.94 -5.16
CA GLN A 255 14.78 -7.68 -5.24
C GLN A 255 13.34 -7.92 -5.71
N LYS A 256 13.08 -9.03 -6.41
CA LYS A 256 11.77 -9.37 -6.97
C LYS A 256 10.96 -10.15 -5.94
N ILE A 257 9.78 -9.61 -5.58
CA ILE A 257 8.77 -10.34 -4.81
C ILE A 257 8.09 -11.34 -5.76
N VAL A 258 8.12 -12.62 -5.42
CA VAL A 258 7.49 -13.72 -6.18
C VAL A 258 6.32 -14.33 -5.43
N GLY A 259 6.09 -13.96 -4.18
CA GLY A 259 4.87 -14.31 -3.49
C GLY A 259 4.60 -13.49 -2.26
N ARG A 260 3.34 -13.45 -1.84
CA ARG A 260 2.90 -12.68 -0.68
C ARG A 260 1.74 -13.37 0.02
N ILE A 261 1.70 -13.27 1.35
CA ILE A 261 0.48 -13.52 2.12
C ILE A 261 -0.20 -12.17 2.33
N HIS A 262 -1.45 -12.04 1.89
CA HIS A 262 -2.21 -10.80 2.09
C HIS A 262 -2.65 -10.67 3.55
N GLY A 263 -2.56 -9.45 4.10
CA GLY A 263 -2.90 -9.16 5.49
C GLY A 263 -1.88 -9.66 6.53
N PRO A 264 -2.04 -9.24 7.79
CA PRO A 264 -1.09 -9.59 8.85
C PRO A 264 -1.23 -11.04 9.29
N GLN A 265 -0.10 -11.73 9.47
CA GLN A 265 -0.09 -13.07 10.07
C GLN A 265 -0.10 -13.01 11.60
N LEU A 266 0.34 -11.90 12.20
CA LEU A 266 0.22 -11.61 13.63
C LEU A 266 0.00 -10.10 13.88
N ILE A 267 -0.86 -9.77 14.84
CA ILE A 267 -1.04 -8.43 15.41
C ILE A 267 -1.10 -8.51 16.94
N PRO A 268 -0.80 -7.45 17.71
CA PRO A 268 -0.83 -7.45 19.17
C PRO A 268 -2.24 -7.73 19.72
N GLN A 269 -2.37 -8.77 20.56
CA GLN A 269 -3.63 -9.19 21.16
C GLN A 269 -3.49 -9.60 22.62
N GLN A 270 -2.38 -10.24 22.98
CA GLN A 270 -2.17 -10.75 24.34
C GLN A 270 -1.68 -9.67 25.29
N ALA A 271 -1.92 -9.87 26.59
CA ALA A 271 -1.51 -8.90 27.62
C ALA A 271 -0.02 -8.54 27.54
N TYR A 272 0.85 -9.55 27.33
CA TYR A 272 2.30 -9.36 27.19
C TYR A 272 2.72 -8.66 25.88
N GLU A 273 1.82 -8.51 24.91
CA GLU A 273 2.06 -7.76 23.65
C GLU A 273 1.52 -6.34 23.74
N ARG A 274 0.52 -6.12 24.60
CA ARG A 274 -0.15 -4.83 24.81
C ARG A 274 0.43 -4.02 25.96
N ILE A 275 1.16 -4.66 26.88
CA ILE A 275 1.68 -4.04 28.09
C ILE A 275 3.18 -4.34 28.20
N GLY A 276 3.98 -3.28 28.26
CA GLY A 276 5.44 -3.31 28.34
C GLY A 276 6.03 -1.91 28.15
N THR A 277 7.35 -1.83 27.94
CA THR A 277 8.09 -0.58 27.63
C THR A 277 7.44 0.20 26.49
N VAL A 278 7.06 -0.48 25.41
CA VAL A 278 6.28 0.10 24.31
C VAL A 278 5.05 -0.76 24.09
N PRO A 279 3.84 -0.28 24.39
CA PRO A 279 2.63 -1.09 24.27
C PRO A 279 2.29 -1.39 22.81
N ASP A 280 1.55 -2.48 22.60
CA ASP A 280 0.99 -2.89 21.31
C ASP A 280 2.05 -3.14 20.22
N VAL A 281 3.10 -3.88 20.60
CA VAL A 281 4.19 -4.26 19.70
C VAL A 281 4.26 -5.78 19.55
N VAL A 282 4.32 -6.23 18.29
CA VAL A 282 4.81 -7.55 17.89
C VAL A 282 5.86 -7.32 16.80
N PHE A 283 7.09 -7.80 16.99
CA PHE A 283 8.20 -7.51 16.10
C PHE A 283 9.04 -8.76 15.77
N PRO A 284 9.00 -9.29 14.53
CA PRO A 284 9.51 -10.62 14.22
C PRO A 284 11.03 -10.61 14.06
N SER A 285 11.81 -10.84 15.11
CA SER A 285 13.28 -10.70 15.02
C SER A 285 14.02 -11.96 14.60
N GLY A 286 13.40 -13.14 14.77
CA GLY A 286 13.97 -14.42 14.40
C GLY A 286 12.95 -15.36 13.82
N ALA A 287 13.37 -16.24 12.91
CA ALA A 287 12.52 -17.29 12.39
C ALA A 287 13.34 -18.52 12.03
N LEU A 288 12.72 -19.69 12.15
CA LEU A 288 13.35 -20.99 11.88
C LEU A 288 12.32 -21.96 11.34
N ILE A 289 12.70 -22.72 10.31
CA ILE A 289 11.98 -23.93 9.93
C ILE A 289 12.56 -25.09 10.75
N ASP A 290 11.71 -25.74 11.54
CA ASP A 290 12.09 -26.84 12.43
C ASP A 290 11.11 -28.00 12.26
N GLY A 291 11.54 -29.05 11.56
CA GLY A 291 10.67 -30.13 11.12
C GLY A 291 9.60 -29.63 10.15
N ASN A 292 8.33 -29.89 10.46
CA ASN A 292 7.18 -29.46 9.65
C ASN A 292 6.61 -28.10 10.08
N ARG A 293 7.30 -27.33 10.94
CA ARG A 293 6.80 -26.04 11.42
C ARG A 293 7.70 -24.88 11.01
N ILE A 294 7.06 -23.74 10.73
CA ILE A 294 7.70 -22.43 10.74
C ILE A 294 7.50 -21.81 12.12
N LYS A 295 8.58 -21.41 12.77
CA LYS A 295 8.61 -20.76 14.08
C LYS A 295 9.09 -19.33 13.92
N VAL A 296 8.34 -18.37 14.47
CA VAL A 296 8.63 -16.92 14.44
C VAL A 296 8.81 -16.43 15.87
N TYR A 297 10.03 -16.07 16.21
CA TYR A 297 10.45 -15.49 17.48
C TYR A 297 10.32 -13.97 17.37
N TYR A 298 9.53 -13.37 18.27
CA TYR A 298 9.18 -11.97 18.17
C TYR A 298 9.33 -11.23 19.50
N GLY A 299 9.73 -9.97 19.43
CA GLY A 299 9.64 -9.05 20.56
C GLY A 299 8.17 -8.69 20.80
N ALA A 300 7.78 -8.71 22.07
CA ALA A 300 6.45 -8.33 22.52
C ALA A 300 6.56 -7.16 23.50
N ALA A 301 5.85 -6.07 23.17
CA ALA A 301 5.81 -4.83 23.93
C ALA A 301 7.18 -4.22 24.33
N ASP A 302 8.21 -4.42 23.50
CA ASP A 302 9.61 -4.06 23.79
C ASP A 302 10.08 -4.48 25.20
N THR A 303 9.62 -5.65 25.65
CA THR A 303 9.85 -6.15 27.01
C THR A 303 10.12 -7.63 27.05
N PHE A 304 9.38 -8.41 26.26
CA PHE A 304 9.43 -9.87 26.28
C PHE A 304 9.84 -10.44 24.93
N CYS A 305 10.35 -11.66 24.95
CA CYS A 305 10.53 -12.50 23.78
C CYS A 305 9.42 -13.55 23.77
N ALA A 306 8.73 -13.69 22.66
CA ALA A 306 7.60 -14.60 22.47
C ALA A 306 7.77 -15.41 21.18
N LEU A 307 6.96 -16.45 21.03
CA LEU A 307 7.00 -17.38 19.90
C LEU A 307 5.60 -17.56 19.28
N ALA A 308 5.52 -17.51 17.96
CA ALA A 308 4.36 -17.95 17.20
C ALA A 308 4.79 -18.96 16.14
N GLU A 309 3.94 -19.92 15.82
CA GLU A 309 4.26 -21.00 14.90
C GLU A 309 3.07 -21.36 13.99
N ALA A 310 3.36 -22.01 12.87
CA ALA A 310 2.38 -22.58 11.97
C ALA A 310 2.91 -23.87 11.35
N ASP A 311 2.00 -24.73 10.86
CA ASP A 311 2.39 -25.82 9.96
C ASP A 311 3.02 -25.21 8.69
N LEU A 312 4.19 -25.70 8.30
CA LEU A 312 4.95 -25.16 7.19
C LEU A 312 4.19 -25.32 5.87
N ALA A 313 3.55 -26.47 5.63
CA ALA A 313 2.84 -26.72 4.38
C ALA A 313 1.60 -25.84 4.26
N GLU A 314 0.85 -25.63 5.33
CA GLU A 314 -0.25 -24.65 5.35
C GLU A 314 0.26 -23.21 5.17
N PHE A 315 1.32 -22.83 5.88
CA PHE A 315 1.92 -21.50 5.77
C PHE A 315 2.38 -21.22 4.34
N MET A 316 3.10 -22.17 3.72
CA MET A 316 3.55 -22.03 2.33
C MET A 316 2.39 -22.00 1.32
N ARG A 317 1.32 -22.78 1.55
CA ARG A 317 0.11 -22.73 0.70
C ARG A 317 -0.66 -21.41 0.78
N SER A 318 -0.43 -20.61 1.81
CA SER A 318 -1.09 -19.31 1.96
C SER A 318 -0.46 -18.20 1.12
N PHE A 319 0.74 -18.43 0.57
CA PHE A 319 1.35 -17.50 -0.37
C PHE A 319 0.65 -17.56 -1.71
N GLU A 320 0.36 -16.38 -2.25
CA GLU A 320 0.05 -16.23 -3.66
C GLU A 320 1.36 -16.23 -4.45
N ILE A 321 1.72 -17.38 -5.03
CA ILE A 321 2.98 -17.59 -5.77
C ILE A 321 2.84 -17.03 -7.19
N ASN A 322 3.90 -16.41 -7.70
CA ASN A 322 3.91 -15.56 -8.88
C ASN A 322 3.00 -14.34 -8.75
N SER A 323 2.79 -13.84 -7.52
CA SER A 323 2.26 -12.50 -7.33
C SER A 323 3.20 -11.57 -8.11
N PRO A 324 2.76 -11.02 -9.26
CA PRO A 324 3.52 -9.95 -9.87
C PRO A 324 3.60 -8.89 -8.78
N GLY A 325 4.72 -8.17 -8.62
CA GLY A 325 4.66 -6.93 -7.82
C GLY A 325 3.41 -6.13 -8.22
N THR A 326 2.89 -5.28 -7.34
CA THR A 326 1.65 -4.53 -7.59
C THR A 326 1.62 -4.02 -9.04
N VAL A 327 0.64 -4.44 -9.84
CA VAL A 327 0.44 -3.88 -11.18
C VAL A 327 0.23 -2.37 -10.99
N LYS A 328 1.07 -1.55 -11.61
CA LYS A 328 1.00 -0.10 -11.52
C LYS A 328 0.65 0.50 -12.88
N CYS A 329 -0.15 1.55 -12.85
CA CYS A 329 -0.35 2.40 -14.01
C CYS A 329 0.94 3.15 -14.34
N LYS A 330 1.31 3.19 -15.62
CA LYS A 330 2.38 4.03 -16.14
C LYS A 330 1.80 5.39 -16.54
N LYS A 331 2.11 6.43 -15.77
CA LYS A 331 1.69 7.82 -16.06
C LYS A 331 2.27 8.29 -17.40
N PHE A 332 1.53 9.14 -18.10
CA PHE A 332 2.03 9.77 -19.32
C PHE A 332 3.23 10.68 -18.98
N PRO A 333 4.28 10.71 -19.81
CA PRO A 333 5.46 11.53 -19.57
C PRO A 333 5.14 13.03 -19.44
N ASP A 334 4.22 13.52 -20.27
CA ASP A 334 3.91 14.95 -20.41
C ASP A 334 2.64 15.36 -19.64
N ASN A 335 2.30 14.64 -18.57
CA ASN A 335 1.21 15.08 -17.69
C ASN A 335 1.51 16.46 -17.07
N PRO A 336 0.48 17.31 -16.87
CA PRO A 336 -0.93 17.10 -17.21
C PRO A 336 -1.24 17.33 -18.70
N ILE A 337 -2.19 16.56 -19.24
CA ILE A 337 -2.65 16.69 -20.65
C ILE A 337 -3.67 17.83 -20.85
N LEU A 338 -4.37 18.26 -19.80
CA LEU A 338 -5.15 19.51 -19.82
C LEU A 338 -4.91 20.30 -18.54
N SER A 339 -4.78 21.61 -18.71
CA SER A 339 -4.74 22.59 -17.64
C SER A 339 -5.81 23.68 -17.84
N PRO A 340 -6.21 24.38 -16.77
CA PRO A 340 -7.11 25.53 -16.85
C PRO A 340 -6.60 26.59 -17.82
N LYS A 341 -7.52 27.21 -18.57
CA LYS A 341 -7.23 28.32 -19.49
C LYS A 341 -7.82 29.61 -18.91
N PRO A 342 -6.99 30.57 -18.46
CA PRO A 342 -7.46 31.83 -17.88
C PRO A 342 -8.38 32.64 -18.81
N GLU A 343 -8.23 32.50 -20.13
CA GLU A 343 -9.05 33.16 -21.14
C GLU A 343 -10.49 32.62 -21.21
N HIS A 344 -10.74 31.40 -20.72
CA HIS A 344 -12.05 30.77 -20.74
C HIS A 344 -12.70 30.82 -19.35
N LYS A 345 -13.58 31.80 -19.14
CA LYS A 345 -14.23 32.09 -17.82
C LYS A 345 -14.85 30.87 -17.12
N TRP A 346 -15.32 29.89 -17.88
CA TRP A 346 -16.00 28.68 -17.37
C TRP A 346 -15.04 27.58 -16.90
N GLU A 347 -13.74 27.72 -17.14
CA GLU A 347 -12.70 26.74 -16.78
C GLU A 347 -11.42 27.38 -16.20
N THR A 348 -11.52 28.61 -15.68
CA THR A 348 -10.37 29.37 -15.16
C THR A 348 -9.71 28.73 -13.94
N LYS A 349 -10.50 28.08 -13.07
CA LYS A 349 -10.01 27.57 -11.79
C LYS A 349 -9.43 26.17 -11.89
N ALA A 350 -10.14 25.26 -12.58
CA ALA A 350 -9.79 23.84 -12.64
C ALA A 350 -10.41 23.15 -13.87
N VAL A 351 -9.72 22.11 -14.38
CA VAL A 351 -10.23 21.12 -15.34
C VAL A 351 -9.80 19.73 -14.92
N PHE A 352 -10.73 18.82 -14.62
CA PHE A 352 -10.41 17.55 -13.95
C PHE A 352 -11.54 16.53 -14.13
N ASN A 353 -11.43 15.37 -13.48
CA ASN A 353 -12.44 14.32 -13.43
C ASN A 353 -13.00 13.90 -14.81
N PRO A 354 -12.13 13.51 -15.77
CA PRO A 354 -12.51 13.27 -17.16
C PRO A 354 -13.20 11.92 -17.38
N ALA A 355 -14.44 11.92 -17.89
CA ALA A 355 -14.96 10.77 -18.62
C ALA A 355 -14.20 10.62 -19.94
N ALA A 356 -14.16 9.40 -20.46
CA ALA A 356 -13.54 9.13 -21.74
C ALA A 356 -14.31 8.05 -22.50
N ILE A 357 -14.39 8.21 -23.81
CA ILE A 357 -14.97 7.22 -24.71
C ILE A 357 -14.27 7.23 -26.06
N GLU A 358 -14.15 6.07 -26.70
CA GLU A 358 -13.67 5.97 -28.07
C GLU A 358 -14.84 5.89 -29.07
N ILE A 359 -14.81 6.74 -30.10
CA ILE A 359 -15.73 6.70 -31.23
C ILE A 359 -14.92 6.92 -32.51
N ASN A 360 -15.07 6.06 -33.50
CA ASN A 360 -14.35 6.14 -34.78
C ASN A 360 -12.81 6.28 -34.61
N ARG A 361 -12.24 5.50 -33.68
CA ARG A 361 -10.80 5.50 -33.31
C ARG A 361 -10.26 6.81 -32.73
N LYS A 362 -11.15 7.74 -32.37
CA LYS A 362 -10.80 8.98 -31.66
C LYS A 362 -11.25 8.88 -30.22
N THR A 363 -10.42 9.36 -29.31
CA THR A 363 -10.74 9.47 -27.89
C THR A 363 -11.41 10.82 -27.62
N TYR A 364 -12.61 10.78 -27.06
CA TYR A 364 -13.37 11.94 -26.62
C TYR A 364 -13.30 12.00 -25.10
N ILE A 365 -12.75 13.09 -24.57
CA ILE A 365 -12.50 13.32 -23.15
C ILE A 365 -13.47 14.40 -22.67
N ILE A 366 -14.50 14.00 -21.92
CA ILE A 366 -15.50 14.91 -21.35
C ILE A 366 -15.06 15.24 -19.93
N TYR A 367 -14.57 16.45 -19.70
CA TYR A 367 -13.94 16.84 -18.44
C TYR A 367 -14.78 17.84 -17.68
N ARG A 368 -14.79 17.71 -16.35
CA ARG A 368 -15.37 18.70 -15.45
C ARG A 368 -14.51 19.95 -15.46
N THR A 369 -15.15 21.11 -15.48
CA THR A 369 -14.48 22.40 -15.27
C THR A 369 -14.96 23.05 -14.01
N THR A 370 -14.23 24.07 -13.57
CA THR A 370 -14.71 24.97 -12.53
C THR A 370 -14.32 26.39 -12.89
N SER A 371 -15.31 27.27 -12.90
CA SER A 371 -15.14 28.70 -13.08
C SER A 371 -14.68 29.38 -11.77
N GLU A 372 -14.36 30.67 -11.85
CA GLU A 372 -13.96 31.47 -10.68
C GLU A 372 -15.02 31.49 -9.57
N ASP A 373 -16.30 31.50 -9.95
CA ASP A 373 -17.47 31.46 -9.06
C ASP A 373 -17.85 30.04 -8.60
N ASN A 374 -16.99 29.04 -8.84
CA ASN A 374 -17.16 27.64 -8.44
C ASN A 374 -18.33 26.92 -9.11
N ILE A 375 -18.65 27.31 -10.34
CA ILE A 375 -19.68 26.66 -11.15
C ILE A 375 -19.02 25.59 -12.02
N SER A 376 -19.53 24.36 -11.88
CA SER A 376 -19.06 23.21 -12.65
C SER A 376 -19.86 23.04 -13.93
N ASN A 377 -19.16 22.96 -15.06
CA ASN A 377 -19.70 22.63 -16.37
C ASN A 377 -18.87 21.47 -16.96
N LEU A 378 -19.30 20.92 -18.09
CA LEU A 378 -18.53 19.89 -18.80
C LEU A 378 -17.99 20.42 -20.13
N GLY A 379 -16.68 20.30 -20.31
CA GLY A 379 -15.96 20.59 -21.55
C GLY A 379 -15.65 19.33 -22.34
N LEU A 380 -15.15 19.49 -23.57
CA LEU A 380 -14.75 18.39 -24.44
C LEU A 380 -13.36 18.64 -25.03
N ALA A 381 -12.51 17.63 -24.92
CA ALA A 381 -11.25 17.53 -25.63
C ALA A 381 -11.23 16.24 -26.48
N ILE A 382 -10.54 16.27 -27.60
CA ILE A 382 -10.46 15.16 -28.56
C ILE A 382 -8.99 14.84 -28.80
N SER A 383 -8.68 13.55 -28.79
CA SER A 383 -7.35 13.03 -29.07
C SER A 383 -7.43 11.89 -30.09
N ASN A 384 -6.61 11.98 -31.14
CA ASN A 384 -6.48 10.96 -32.17
C ASN A 384 -5.66 9.77 -31.63
N ASN A 385 -4.60 10.02 -30.86
CA ASN A 385 -3.73 8.96 -30.33
C ASN A 385 -4.07 8.56 -28.89
N GLY A 386 -4.87 9.33 -28.17
CA GLY A 386 -5.23 9.13 -26.76
C GLY A 386 -4.28 9.78 -25.74
N ILE A 387 -3.23 10.47 -26.19
CA ILE A 387 -2.24 11.11 -25.33
C ILE A 387 -2.21 12.63 -25.59
N ILE A 388 -2.04 13.01 -26.86
CA ILE A 388 -1.95 14.41 -27.29
C ILE A 388 -3.36 14.92 -27.58
N ILE A 389 -3.71 16.08 -27.03
CA ILE A 389 -4.99 16.72 -27.30
C ILE A 389 -4.90 17.46 -28.64
N ASP A 390 -5.63 16.96 -29.64
CA ASP A 390 -5.67 17.53 -30.99
C ASP A 390 -6.70 18.67 -31.11
N GLU A 391 -7.79 18.59 -30.33
CA GLU A 391 -8.85 19.59 -30.32
C GLU A 391 -9.42 19.77 -28.91
N ARG A 392 -9.76 21.01 -28.54
CA ARG A 392 -10.47 21.35 -27.31
C ARG A 392 -11.56 22.35 -27.65
N ILE A 393 -12.80 22.07 -27.27
CA ILE A 393 -13.96 22.92 -27.59
C ILE A 393 -13.98 24.16 -26.68
N ASP A 394 -14.17 25.34 -27.27
CA ASP A 394 -14.06 26.64 -26.57
C ASP A 394 -15.23 26.95 -25.63
N ASN A 395 -16.38 26.28 -25.81
CA ASN A 395 -17.58 26.43 -24.99
C ASN A 395 -17.95 25.12 -24.30
N PRO A 396 -18.60 25.16 -23.12
CA PRO A 396 -19.11 23.96 -22.47
C PRO A 396 -20.01 23.16 -23.41
N ILE A 397 -19.79 21.84 -23.48
CA ILE A 397 -20.68 20.92 -24.21
C ILE A 397 -21.90 20.52 -23.37
N TYR A 398 -21.84 20.75 -22.06
CA TYR A 398 -22.95 20.55 -21.12
C TYR A 398 -22.90 21.65 -20.05
N PRO A 399 -23.52 22.82 -20.30
CA PRO A 399 -23.71 23.85 -19.28
C PRO A 399 -24.84 23.46 -18.32
N LEU A 400 -25.10 24.28 -17.30
CA LEU A 400 -26.30 24.17 -16.44
C LEU A 400 -27.60 24.19 -17.27
N ARG A 401 -28.54 23.29 -16.97
CA ARG A 401 -29.79 23.09 -17.72
C ARG A 401 -31.02 23.06 -16.83
N THR A 402 -30.91 22.62 -15.58
CA THR A 402 -32.04 22.45 -14.65
C THR A 402 -31.78 23.11 -13.29
N ASN A 403 -32.80 23.16 -12.44
CA ASN A 403 -32.69 23.82 -11.12
C ASN A 403 -31.87 23.02 -10.11
N PHE A 404 -31.85 21.69 -10.19
CA PHE A 404 -31.06 20.84 -9.28
C PHE A 404 -29.55 20.87 -9.58
N GLU A 405 -29.15 21.52 -10.68
CA GLU A 405 -27.75 21.83 -10.99
C GLU A 405 -27.39 23.27 -10.59
N LYS A 406 -28.38 24.15 -10.45
CA LYS A 406 -28.14 25.58 -10.20
C LYS A 406 -27.81 25.80 -8.72
N PRO A 407 -26.79 26.60 -8.41
CA PRO A 407 -26.48 26.94 -7.03
C PRO A 407 -27.66 27.67 -6.39
N SER A 408 -27.96 27.29 -5.15
CA SER A 408 -29.07 27.84 -4.34
C SER A 408 -28.92 29.33 -4.02
N SER A 409 -27.72 29.89 -4.08
CA SER A 409 -27.48 31.33 -4.01
C SER A 409 -26.17 31.74 -4.69
N ALA A 410 -26.04 33.03 -5.00
CA ALA A 410 -24.80 33.58 -5.52
C ALA A 410 -23.65 33.34 -4.51
N ARG A 411 -22.53 32.78 -4.98
CA ARG A 411 -21.31 32.40 -4.24
C ARG A 411 -21.30 30.99 -3.63
N ILE A 412 -22.36 30.20 -3.75
CA ILE A 412 -22.31 28.77 -3.41
C ILE A 412 -21.88 27.99 -4.66
N PRO A 413 -20.97 26.99 -4.54
CA PRO A 413 -20.63 26.11 -5.66
C PRO A 413 -21.87 25.36 -6.16
N GLY A 414 -21.84 24.95 -7.43
CA GLY A 414 -22.88 24.12 -8.00
C GLY A 414 -22.54 23.66 -9.40
N GLY A 415 -23.45 22.94 -10.04
CA GLY A 415 -23.36 22.56 -11.44
C GLY A 415 -23.27 21.06 -11.67
N CYS A 416 -22.65 20.71 -12.80
CA CYS A 416 -22.52 19.34 -13.28
C CYS A 416 -21.12 18.81 -12.98
N GLU A 417 -21.03 17.78 -12.15
CA GLU A 417 -19.77 17.27 -11.62
C GLU A 417 -19.51 15.82 -12.02
N ASP A 418 -18.22 15.50 -12.19
CA ASP A 418 -17.70 14.13 -12.24
C ASP A 418 -18.45 13.22 -13.26
N PRO A 419 -18.47 13.57 -14.56
CA PRO A 419 -19.22 12.82 -15.56
C PRO A 419 -18.67 11.40 -15.72
N ARG A 420 -19.57 10.45 -16.02
CA ARG A 420 -19.28 9.09 -16.50
C ARG A 420 -20.11 8.84 -17.73
N VAL A 421 -19.48 8.39 -18.82
CA VAL A 421 -20.16 8.18 -20.10
C VAL A 421 -20.06 6.72 -20.50
N THR A 422 -21.21 6.14 -20.80
CA THR A 422 -21.35 4.76 -21.30
C THR A 422 -22.13 4.80 -22.60
N ARG A 423 -21.63 4.15 -23.64
CA ARG A 423 -22.37 3.96 -24.89
C ARG A 423 -23.16 2.66 -24.84
N ILE A 424 -24.44 2.77 -25.18
CA ILE A 424 -25.31 1.62 -25.45
C ILE A 424 -25.92 1.87 -26.83
N ASP A 425 -25.63 0.97 -27.77
CA ASP A 425 -26.01 1.10 -29.19
C ASP A 425 -25.58 2.44 -29.80
N ASN A 426 -26.55 3.27 -30.24
CA ASN A 426 -26.31 4.58 -30.84
C ASN A 426 -26.53 5.75 -29.86
N THR A 427 -26.55 5.49 -28.56
CA THR A 427 -26.80 6.50 -27.52
C THR A 427 -25.63 6.56 -26.53
N LEU A 428 -25.20 7.77 -26.22
CA LEU A 428 -24.30 8.05 -25.09
C LEU A 428 -25.15 8.40 -23.88
N TYR A 429 -25.05 7.59 -22.83
CA TYR A 429 -25.63 7.87 -21.53
C TYR A 429 -24.56 8.49 -20.64
N MET A 430 -24.92 9.59 -19.96
CA MET A 430 -24.04 10.24 -19.01
C MET A 430 -24.68 10.24 -17.64
N LEU A 431 -23.97 9.66 -16.67
CA LEU A 431 -24.27 9.81 -15.25
C LEU A 431 -23.28 10.82 -14.65
N TYR A 432 -23.78 11.69 -13.79
CA TYR A 432 -22.98 12.76 -13.19
C TYR A 432 -23.61 13.21 -11.87
N THR A 433 -22.82 13.84 -11.02
CA THR A 433 -23.33 14.48 -9.81
C THR A 433 -23.87 15.86 -10.17
N ALA A 434 -25.18 16.05 -10.01
CA ALA A 434 -25.78 17.37 -10.02
C ALA A 434 -25.74 17.97 -8.62
N TYR A 435 -25.23 19.20 -8.49
CA TYR A 435 -25.05 19.84 -7.21
C TYR A 435 -25.63 21.26 -7.22
N ASP A 436 -26.62 21.50 -6.36
CA ASP A 436 -27.27 22.79 -6.17
C ASP A 436 -26.61 23.63 -5.06
N GLY A 437 -25.46 23.19 -4.55
CA GLY A 437 -24.80 23.81 -3.42
C GLY A 437 -25.28 23.34 -2.05
N LEU A 438 -26.29 22.46 -2.00
CA LEU A 438 -26.85 21.91 -0.77
C LEU A 438 -26.66 20.39 -0.71
N LEU A 439 -27.09 19.68 -1.76
CA LEU A 439 -27.12 18.22 -1.76
C LEU A 439 -26.60 17.65 -3.09
N PRO A 440 -25.47 16.92 -3.11
CA PRO A 440 -25.04 16.25 -4.33
C PRO A 440 -25.98 15.08 -4.64
N ARG A 441 -26.56 15.09 -5.85
CA ARG A 441 -27.51 14.08 -6.30
C ARG A 441 -27.04 13.45 -7.60
N LEU A 442 -27.23 12.15 -7.72
CA LEU A 442 -26.95 11.45 -8.97
C LEU A 442 -28.03 11.74 -10.01
N ALA A 443 -27.59 12.18 -11.20
CA ALA A 443 -28.43 12.46 -12.35
C ALA A 443 -28.01 11.63 -13.58
N ILE A 444 -28.96 11.40 -14.48
CA ILE A 444 -28.75 10.76 -15.78
C ILE A 444 -29.25 11.65 -16.93
N THR A 445 -28.52 11.67 -18.03
CA THR A 445 -28.93 12.26 -19.32
C THR A 445 -28.41 11.41 -20.48
N SER A 446 -28.80 11.72 -21.70
CA SER A 446 -28.30 11.05 -22.90
C SER A 446 -28.31 11.94 -24.13
N ILE A 447 -27.48 11.59 -25.11
CA ILE A 447 -27.43 12.19 -26.46
C ILE A 447 -27.19 11.08 -27.48
N SER A 448 -27.69 11.24 -28.71
CA SER A 448 -27.34 10.30 -29.78
C SER A 448 -25.86 10.43 -30.15
N VAL A 449 -25.24 9.34 -30.62
CA VAL A 449 -23.84 9.38 -31.08
C VAL A 449 -23.69 10.33 -32.27
N GLU A 450 -24.69 10.39 -33.16
CA GLU A 450 -24.74 11.29 -34.31
C GLU A 450 -24.73 12.75 -33.86
N ASP A 451 -25.66 13.15 -32.99
CA ASP A 451 -25.72 14.52 -32.45
C ASP A 451 -24.44 14.90 -31.71
N PHE A 452 -23.83 13.94 -31.00
CA PHE A 452 -22.58 14.19 -30.30
C PHE A 452 -21.41 14.44 -31.26
N LEU A 453 -21.33 13.68 -32.36
CA LEU A 453 -20.29 13.88 -33.39
C LEU A 453 -20.52 15.16 -34.20
N ASP A 454 -21.78 15.50 -34.48
CA ASP A 454 -22.20 16.69 -35.21
C ASP A 454 -22.22 17.96 -34.33
N ARG A 455 -21.87 17.82 -33.05
CA ARG A 455 -21.78 18.93 -32.08
C ARG A 455 -23.13 19.61 -31.77
N ASN A 456 -24.22 18.86 -31.88
CA ASN A 456 -25.57 19.32 -31.57
C ASN A 456 -25.84 19.25 -30.05
N TRP A 457 -25.07 19.99 -29.26
CA TRP A 457 -25.13 19.93 -27.79
C TRP A 457 -26.51 20.26 -27.19
N ASN A 458 -27.36 21.00 -27.91
CA ASN A 458 -28.72 21.27 -27.46
C ASN A 458 -29.60 20.00 -27.40
N ASN A 459 -29.21 18.93 -28.09
CA ASN A 459 -29.95 17.67 -28.19
C ASN A 459 -29.68 16.70 -27.04
N TRP A 460 -28.81 17.04 -26.08
CA TRP A 460 -28.78 16.32 -24.81
C TRP A 460 -30.19 16.30 -24.19
N LYS A 461 -30.70 15.14 -23.78
CA LYS A 461 -32.01 15.06 -23.11
C LYS A 461 -32.02 15.84 -21.80
N ILE A 462 -33.19 16.31 -21.38
CA ILE A 462 -33.35 16.94 -20.06
C ILE A 462 -32.94 15.90 -18.98
N PRO A 463 -32.01 16.25 -18.08
CA PRO A 463 -31.53 15.30 -17.09
C PRO A 463 -32.61 14.95 -16.05
N LYS A 464 -32.50 13.75 -15.48
CA LYS A 464 -33.36 13.27 -14.40
C LYS A 464 -32.53 12.85 -13.20
N ILE A 465 -33.02 13.17 -12.00
CA ILE A 465 -32.41 12.75 -10.74
C ILE A 465 -32.86 11.32 -10.45
N ILE A 466 -31.90 10.43 -10.24
CA ILE A 466 -32.16 8.99 -10.04
C ILE A 466 -31.85 8.53 -8.61
N SER A 467 -31.04 9.30 -7.89
CA SER A 467 -30.79 9.06 -6.46
C SER A 467 -32.04 9.33 -5.61
N PRO A 468 -32.25 8.64 -4.48
CA PRO A 468 -33.37 8.91 -3.59
C PRO A 468 -33.44 10.35 -3.06
N PRO A 469 -34.64 10.88 -2.79
CA PRO A 469 -34.82 12.23 -2.26
C PRO A 469 -34.10 12.41 -0.92
N ASN A 470 -33.57 13.61 -0.70
CA ASN A 470 -32.89 14.02 0.54
C ASN A 470 -31.64 13.19 0.90
N MET A 471 -31.06 12.45 -0.06
CA MET A 471 -29.87 11.64 0.17
C MET A 471 -28.74 12.06 -0.77
N ALA A 472 -27.53 12.17 -0.21
CA ALA A 472 -26.33 12.45 -0.98
C ALA A 472 -25.89 11.20 -1.75
N ASP A 473 -25.71 11.31 -3.06
CA ASP A 473 -25.32 10.20 -3.92
C ASP A 473 -24.40 10.68 -5.04
N LYS A 474 -23.33 9.92 -5.30
CA LYS A 474 -22.24 10.28 -6.21
C LYS A 474 -21.72 9.04 -6.95
N ASP A 475 -20.70 9.25 -7.77
CA ASP A 475 -19.87 8.18 -8.37
C ASP A 475 -20.68 7.18 -9.21
N GLY A 476 -21.76 7.69 -9.83
CA GLY A 476 -22.70 6.87 -10.58
C GLY A 476 -22.24 6.55 -12.00
N MET A 477 -22.51 5.33 -12.44
CA MET A 477 -22.11 4.82 -13.74
C MET A 477 -23.06 3.72 -14.22
N LEU A 478 -23.11 3.53 -15.53
CA LEU A 478 -23.99 2.56 -16.18
C LEU A 478 -23.15 1.45 -16.82
N PHE A 479 -23.57 0.19 -16.66
CA PHE A 479 -22.99 -0.93 -17.39
C PHE A 479 -23.25 -0.80 -18.90
N PRO A 480 -22.30 -1.17 -19.78
CA PRO A 480 -22.42 -1.00 -21.23
C PRO A 480 -23.43 -1.95 -21.88
N LYS A 481 -24.00 -2.88 -21.11
CA LYS A 481 -25.08 -3.75 -21.55
C LYS A 481 -25.95 -4.18 -20.38
N LYS A 482 -27.12 -4.73 -20.69
CA LYS A 482 -27.98 -5.37 -19.71
C LYS A 482 -27.34 -6.64 -19.15
N ILE A 483 -27.54 -6.88 -17.85
CA ILE A 483 -27.19 -8.13 -17.17
C ILE A 483 -28.50 -8.72 -16.66
N ASN A 484 -28.77 -9.98 -16.98
CA ASN A 484 -30.02 -10.66 -16.65
C ASN A 484 -31.26 -9.82 -17.06
N ASN A 485 -31.23 -9.27 -18.29
CA ASN A 485 -32.25 -8.41 -18.90
C ASN A 485 -32.54 -7.06 -18.21
N LYS A 486 -31.76 -6.68 -17.19
CA LYS A 486 -31.88 -5.38 -16.51
C LYS A 486 -30.67 -4.50 -16.80
N TYR A 487 -30.89 -3.18 -16.84
CA TYR A 487 -29.81 -2.22 -16.75
C TYR A 487 -29.23 -2.25 -15.34
N VAL A 488 -27.92 -2.06 -15.23
CA VAL A 488 -27.20 -2.09 -13.97
C VAL A 488 -26.49 -0.76 -13.78
N ILE A 489 -26.73 -0.14 -12.63
CA ILE A 489 -26.14 1.14 -12.25
C ILE A 489 -25.35 0.91 -10.98
N PHE A 490 -24.08 1.26 -10.99
CA PHE A 490 -23.35 1.49 -9.76
C PHE A 490 -23.43 2.95 -9.36
N HIS A 491 -23.39 3.19 -8.06
CA HIS A 491 -23.40 4.50 -7.44
C HIS A 491 -22.82 4.39 -6.03
N ARG A 492 -22.89 5.45 -5.23
CA ARG A 492 -22.20 5.48 -3.95
C ARG A 492 -22.98 6.28 -2.92
N ILE A 493 -23.41 5.58 -1.87
CA ILE A 493 -23.81 6.17 -0.60
C ILE A 493 -22.65 5.97 0.38
N GLU A 494 -22.08 7.07 0.87
CA GLU A 494 -20.86 7.01 1.69
C GLU A 494 -21.03 6.07 2.90
N PRO A 495 -20.08 5.15 3.18
CA PRO A 495 -18.75 5.01 2.55
C PRO A 495 -18.67 3.90 1.48
N ASN A 496 -19.80 3.35 1.03
CA ASN A 496 -19.89 2.10 0.29
C ASN A 496 -20.25 2.30 -1.18
N ILE A 497 -19.79 1.39 -2.03
CA ILE A 497 -20.29 1.27 -3.40
C ILE A 497 -21.60 0.48 -3.37
N CYS A 498 -22.60 1.07 -4.01
CA CYS A 498 -23.95 0.53 -4.14
C CYS A 498 -24.24 0.15 -5.61
N ILE A 499 -25.10 -0.84 -5.80
CA ILE A 499 -25.59 -1.31 -7.09
C ILE A 499 -27.10 -1.26 -7.12
N ASP A 500 -27.69 -1.03 -8.29
CA ASP A 500 -29.11 -1.22 -8.50
C ASP A 500 -29.40 -1.70 -9.92
N TYR A 501 -30.49 -2.46 -10.03
CA TYR A 501 -30.97 -3.04 -11.28
C TYR A 501 -32.32 -2.41 -11.66
N VAL A 502 -32.41 -1.89 -12.87
CA VAL A 502 -33.61 -1.22 -13.40
C VAL A 502 -34.04 -1.82 -14.74
N ASP A 503 -35.33 -1.87 -15.02
CA ASP A 503 -35.87 -2.48 -16.25
C ASP A 503 -35.66 -1.60 -17.49
N ASP A 504 -35.74 -0.28 -17.29
CA ASP A 504 -35.48 0.75 -18.28
C ASP A 504 -34.77 1.97 -17.67
N LEU A 505 -34.32 2.89 -18.53
CA LEU A 505 -33.59 4.11 -18.16
C LEU A 505 -34.47 5.37 -18.22
N ASN A 506 -35.80 5.22 -18.34
CA ASN A 506 -36.75 6.33 -18.39
C ASN A 506 -37.24 6.65 -16.98
N PHE A 507 -36.36 7.26 -16.19
CA PHE A 507 -36.70 7.70 -14.83
C PHE A 507 -37.73 8.85 -14.87
N ASP A 508 -38.79 8.72 -14.08
CA ASP A 508 -39.73 9.79 -13.78
C ASP A 508 -39.48 10.38 -12.38
N ASP A 509 -40.29 11.35 -11.96
CA ASP A 509 -40.09 12.07 -10.69
C ASP A 509 -40.43 11.21 -9.44
N SER A 510 -40.84 9.95 -9.63
CA SER A 510 -41.14 8.98 -8.57
C SER A 510 -40.23 7.75 -8.58
N SER A 511 -39.38 7.62 -9.59
CA SER A 511 -38.53 6.45 -9.82
C SER A 511 -37.11 6.72 -9.34
N TYR A 512 -36.66 6.01 -8.30
CA TYR A 512 -35.34 6.19 -7.71
C TYR A 512 -34.61 4.85 -7.55
N LEU A 513 -33.29 4.92 -7.44
CA LEU A 513 -32.41 3.81 -7.07
C LEU A 513 -32.75 3.29 -5.65
N LYS A 514 -32.58 1.99 -5.40
CA LYS A 514 -32.98 1.32 -4.14
C LYS A 514 -31.87 1.28 -3.09
N ILE A 515 -30.62 1.61 -3.46
CA ILE A 515 -29.43 1.62 -2.61
C ILE A 515 -29.09 0.21 -2.11
N THR A 516 -28.65 -0.67 -3.03
CA THR A 516 -28.11 -1.97 -2.62
C THR A 516 -26.61 -1.87 -2.39
N SER A 517 -26.16 -1.68 -1.15
CA SER A 517 -24.72 -1.67 -0.79
C SER A 517 -24.09 -3.04 -1.02
N ILE A 518 -23.00 -3.12 -1.78
CA ILE A 518 -22.34 -4.41 -2.09
C ILE A 518 -20.83 -4.46 -1.80
N ILE A 519 -20.14 -3.31 -1.79
CA ILE A 519 -18.69 -3.25 -1.61
C ILE A 519 -18.44 -2.17 -0.55
N THR A 520 -17.66 -2.50 0.48
CA THR A 520 -17.39 -1.64 1.64
C THR A 520 -15.89 -1.38 1.77
N PRO A 521 -15.48 -0.26 2.39
CA PRO A 521 -14.06 0.04 2.62
C PRO A 521 -13.33 -1.14 3.26
N HIS A 522 -12.20 -1.56 2.69
CA HIS A 522 -11.46 -2.68 3.28
C HIS A 522 -10.84 -2.22 4.59
N ASN A 523 -11.15 -2.92 5.68
CA ASN A 523 -10.55 -2.60 6.95
C ASN A 523 -9.04 -2.79 6.87
N ARG A 524 -8.29 -1.78 7.34
CA ARG A 524 -6.84 -1.84 7.51
C ARG A 524 -6.06 -1.98 6.19
N THR A 525 -6.52 -1.36 5.12
CA THR A 525 -5.83 -1.26 3.81
C THR A 525 -5.47 0.20 3.54
N TRP A 526 -5.49 0.65 2.29
CA TRP A 526 -5.28 2.03 1.84
C TRP A 526 -6.61 2.73 1.49
N ASP A 527 -7.72 1.98 1.47
CA ASP A 527 -9.05 2.39 1.06
C ASP A 527 -10.07 2.28 2.21
N GLU A 528 -9.60 2.30 3.47
CA GLU A 528 -10.40 2.04 4.67
C GLU A 528 -11.29 3.21 5.13
N GLY A 529 -11.14 4.39 4.52
CA GLY A 529 -11.92 5.60 4.75
C GLY A 529 -13.26 5.54 4.06
N LYS A 530 -13.23 5.65 2.74
CA LYS A 530 -14.37 5.50 1.85
C LYS A 530 -13.91 5.06 0.48
N ILE A 531 -14.82 4.43 -0.25
CA ILE A 531 -14.62 3.98 -1.61
C ILE A 531 -15.75 4.46 -2.51
N GLY A 532 -15.46 4.56 -3.80
CA GLY A 532 -16.44 4.87 -4.82
C GLY A 532 -15.95 4.42 -6.19
N ILE A 533 -16.88 4.13 -7.10
CA ILE A 533 -16.50 3.68 -8.43
C ILE A 533 -15.89 4.84 -9.22
N SER A 534 -14.81 4.55 -9.94
CA SER A 534 -14.10 5.53 -10.74
C SER A 534 -14.45 5.48 -12.21
N THR A 535 -14.67 4.34 -12.84
CA THR A 535 -14.89 4.30 -14.31
C THR A 535 -16.00 3.33 -14.68
N PRO A 536 -16.70 3.50 -15.83
CA PRO A 536 -17.62 2.48 -16.37
C PRO A 536 -16.99 1.07 -16.40
N PRO A 537 -17.76 -0.04 -16.34
CA PRO A 537 -17.18 -1.37 -16.23
C PRO A 537 -16.60 -1.80 -17.58
N LEU A 538 -15.41 -2.38 -17.57
CA LEU A 538 -14.82 -3.00 -18.76
C LEU A 538 -15.19 -4.48 -18.82
N GLU A 539 -15.95 -4.87 -19.84
CA GLU A 539 -16.24 -6.29 -20.07
C GLU A 539 -14.99 -7.02 -20.58
N THR A 540 -14.72 -8.19 -20.01
CA THR A 540 -13.67 -9.11 -20.47
C THR A 540 -14.22 -10.53 -20.49
N LYS A 541 -13.48 -11.50 -21.04
CA LYS A 541 -13.91 -12.91 -21.01
C LYS A 541 -13.83 -13.51 -19.60
N GLU A 542 -13.11 -12.89 -18.67
CA GLU A 542 -12.91 -13.37 -17.29
C GLU A 542 -13.78 -12.70 -16.24
N GLY A 543 -14.45 -11.59 -16.59
CA GLY A 543 -15.18 -10.77 -15.63
C GLY A 543 -15.31 -9.31 -16.06
N TRP A 544 -15.89 -8.50 -15.18
CA TRP A 544 -15.95 -7.05 -15.31
C TRP A 544 -14.80 -6.40 -14.56
N VAL A 545 -13.90 -5.71 -15.27
CA VAL A 545 -12.82 -4.93 -14.68
C VAL A 545 -13.35 -3.55 -14.31
N ILE A 546 -13.18 -3.16 -13.05
CA ILE A 546 -13.72 -1.91 -12.51
C ILE A 546 -12.62 -1.20 -11.73
N PHE A 547 -12.32 0.03 -12.15
CA PHE A 547 -11.48 0.92 -11.38
C PHE A 547 -12.32 1.61 -10.31
N TYR A 548 -11.81 1.65 -9.08
CA TYR A 548 -12.44 2.34 -7.97
C TYR A 548 -11.42 3.20 -7.24
N HIS A 549 -11.88 4.31 -6.67
CA HIS A 549 -11.06 5.13 -5.80
C HIS A 549 -11.26 4.69 -4.35
N GLY A 550 -10.20 4.82 -3.57
CA GLY A 550 -10.18 4.60 -2.15
C GLY A 550 -9.41 5.71 -1.45
N ILE A 551 -9.88 6.05 -0.26
CA ILE A 551 -9.27 7.07 0.60
C ILE A 551 -8.84 6.42 1.90
N SER A 552 -7.59 6.66 2.32
CA SER A 552 -7.14 6.18 3.61
C SER A 552 -7.62 7.10 4.74
N LYS A 553 -7.91 6.53 5.91
CA LYS A 553 -8.27 7.32 7.11
C LYS A 553 -7.08 8.12 7.63
N ILE A 554 -5.87 7.80 7.20
CA ILE A 554 -4.60 8.31 7.74
C ILE A 554 -4.20 9.60 7.07
N ASP A 555 -3.96 9.50 5.77
CA ASP A 555 -3.37 10.55 4.94
C ASP A 555 -4.44 11.25 4.10
N GLN A 556 -5.65 10.67 4.00
CA GLN A 556 -6.75 11.20 3.20
C GLN A 556 -6.43 11.30 1.69
N HIS A 557 -5.36 10.64 1.23
CA HIS A 557 -5.00 10.66 -0.19
C HIS A 557 -5.98 9.80 -0.99
N TYR A 558 -6.36 10.29 -2.17
CA TYR A 558 -7.18 9.51 -3.11
C TYR A 558 -6.25 8.66 -3.98
N ARG A 559 -6.50 7.35 -3.98
CA ARG A 559 -5.75 6.36 -4.74
C ARG A 559 -6.68 5.43 -5.48
N ILE A 560 -6.17 4.68 -6.46
CA ILE A 560 -6.99 3.84 -7.34
C ILE A 560 -6.63 2.37 -7.20
N GLY A 561 -7.65 1.53 -7.07
CA GLY A 561 -7.58 0.08 -7.13
C GLY A 561 -8.46 -0.48 -8.24
N VAL A 562 -8.45 -1.80 -8.39
CA VAL A 562 -9.25 -2.51 -9.38
C VAL A 562 -9.96 -3.70 -8.73
N LEU A 563 -11.21 -3.89 -9.12
CA LEU A 563 -12.02 -5.07 -8.83
C LEU A 563 -12.25 -5.83 -10.14
N LEU A 564 -12.28 -7.15 -10.04
CA LEU A 564 -12.81 -8.05 -11.08
C LEU A 564 -14.11 -8.65 -10.55
N LEU A 565 -15.23 -8.38 -11.20
CA LEU A 565 -16.54 -8.94 -10.83
C LEU A 565 -16.91 -10.11 -11.76
N ASP A 566 -17.73 -11.03 -11.28
CA ASP A 566 -18.26 -12.13 -12.10
C ASP A 566 -19.12 -11.60 -13.25
N LEU A 567 -19.10 -12.28 -14.41
CA LEU A 567 -19.79 -11.84 -15.62
C LEU A 567 -21.31 -11.85 -15.49
N TYR A 568 -21.85 -12.80 -14.73
CA TYR A 568 -23.29 -13.06 -14.64
C TYR A 568 -23.87 -12.55 -13.32
N ASP A 569 -23.06 -12.59 -12.25
CA ASP A 569 -23.40 -12.01 -10.96
C ASP A 569 -22.42 -10.90 -10.57
N VAL A 570 -22.71 -9.69 -11.01
CA VAL A 570 -21.89 -8.50 -10.74
C VAL A 570 -21.97 -8.02 -9.28
N THR A 571 -22.62 -8.76 -8.38
CA THR A 571 -22.47 -8.53 -6.93
C THR A 571 -21.26 -9.28 -6.36
N LYS A 572 -20.71 -10.24 -7.12
CA LYS A 572 -19.62 -11.11 -6.68
C LYS A 572 -18.26 -10.58 -7.16
N VAL A 573 -17.43 -10.15 -6.22
CA VAL A 573 -16.02 -9.85 -6.45
C VAL A 573 -15.25 -11.18 -6.59
N ILE A 574 -14.57 -11.37 -7.72
CA ILE A 574 -13.78 -12.58 -8.03
C ILE A 574 -12.27 -12.31 -8.15
N GLY A 575 -11.85 -11.06 -7.96
CA GLY A 575 -10.45 -10.64 -7.90
C GLY A 575 -10.36 -9.16 -7.51
N TRP A 576 -9.24 -8.75 -6.91
CA TRP A 576 -9.04 -7.35 -6.51
C TRP A 576 -7.57 -6.99 -6.33
N THR A 577 -7.26 -5.69 -6.36
CA THR A 577 -5.91 -5.19 -6.07
C THR A 577 -5.78 -4.82 -4.59
N PRO A 578 -4.97 -5.55 -3.79
CA PRO A 578 -4.76 -5.24 -2.37
C PRO A 578 -3.96 -3.93 -2.16
N TYR A 579 -3.34 -3.42 -3.21
CA TYR A 579 -2.54 -2.20 -3.23
C TYR A 579 -3.02 -1.27 -4.34
N PRO A 580 -2.83 0.05 -4.19
CA PRO A 580 -3.15 1.00 -5.23
C PRO A 580 -2.37 0.69 -6.50
N ILE A 581 -3.04 0.77 -7.65
CA ILE A 581 -2.40 0.72 -8.96
C ILE A 581 -2.02 2.12 -9.46
N LEU A 582 -2.63 3.17 -8.91
CA LEU A 582 -2.30 4.58 -9.20
C LEU A 582 -2.44 5.42 -7.92
N GLU A 583 -1.48 6.31 -7.68
CA GLU A 583 -1.44 7.19 -6.50
C GLU A 583 -0.78 8.55 -6.82
N PRO A 584 -0.97 9.58 -5.96
CA PRO A 584 -0.37 10.90 -6.15
C PRO A 584 1.16 10.87 -5.95
N GLU A 585 1.92 11.28 -6.95
CA GLU A 585 3.38 11.29 -6.93
C GLU A 585 3.94 12.63 -7.38
N THR A 586 3.34 13.24 -8.41
CA THR A 586 3.82 14.47 -9.05
C THR A 586 3.28 15.73 -8.36
N ASN A 587 3.91 16.88 -8.63
CA ASN A 587 3.49 18.15 -8.03
C ASN A 587 2.03 18.54 -8.34
N PHE A 588 1.55 18.25 -9.54
CA PHE A 588 0.17 18.57 -9.95
C PHE A 588 -0.88 17.56 -9.44
N GLU A 589 -0.45 16.44 -8.86
CA GLU A 589 -1.31 15.49 -8.13
C GLU A 589 -1.31 15.79 -6.63
N LYS A 590 -0.20 16.33 -6.12
CA LYS A 590 0.01 16.68 -4.71
C LYS A 590 -0.46 18.09 -4.35
N ARG A 591 -0.63 18.99 -5.33
CA ARG A 591 -0.96 20.41 -5.08
C ARG A 591 -2.02 20.93 -6.05
N GLY A 592 -3.19 21.27 -5.51
CA GLY A 592 -4.29 21.79 -6.31
C GLY A 592 -5.43 22.33 -5.45
N VAL A 593 -6.67 22.14 -5.90
CA VAL A 593 -7.86 22.51 -5.10
C VAL A 593 -7.98 21.56 -3.91
N ILE A 594 -7.76 20.26 -4.14
CA ILE A 594 -7.59 19.24 -3.11
C ILE A 594 -6.23 18.58 -3.34
N ASN A 595 -5.42 18.51 -2.29
CA ASN A 595 -4.07 17.93 -2.39
C ASN A 595 -4.12 16.40 -2.39
N ASP A 596 -3.09 15.79 -2.95
CA ASP A 596 -2.86 14.34 -2.94
C ASP A 596 -4.05 13.55 -3.52
N VAL A 597 -4.48 13.95 -4.73
CA VAL A 597 -5.59 13.34 -5.45
C VAL A 597 -5.17 12.82 -6.83
N VAL A 598 -5.47 11.55 -7.08
CA VAL A 598 -5.67 10.99 -8.42
C VAL A 598 -7.10 10.44 -8.52
N PHE A 599 -7.88 10.90 -9.50
CA PHE A 599 -9.31 10.56 -9.58
C PHE A 599 -9.76 10.32 -11.03
N PRO A 600 -9.76 9.07 -11.52
CA PRO A 600 -10.24 8.72 -12.84
C PRO A 600 -11.75 8.73 -12.91
N CYS A 601 -12.25 9.20 -14.06
CA CYS A 601 -13.67 9.13 -14.41
C CYS A 601 -13.93 8.34 -15.71
N GLY A 602 -12.90 8.00 -16.47
CA GLY A 602 -13.06 7.21 -17.69
C GLY A 602 -11.75 6.64 -18.20
N TYR A 603 -11.88 5.69 -19.11
CA TYR A 603 -10.77 5.12 -19.85
C TYR A 603 -11.17 4.89 -21.31
N VAL A 604 -10.17 4.64 -22.15
CA VAL A 604 -10.38 3.94 -23.44
C VAL A 604 -9.47 2.72 -23.51
N LEU A 605 -9.99 1.61 -24.04
CA LEU A 605 -9.20 0.41 -24.31
C LEU A 605 -8.77 0.44 -25.77
N LYS A 606 -7.47 0.47 -26.03
CA LYS A 606 -6.88 0.36 -27.38
C LYS A 606 -5.99 -0.87 -27.42
N ASP A 607 -6.40 -1.88 -28.17
CA ASP A 607 -5.79 -3.21 -28.17
C ASP A 607 -5.72 -3.79 -26.75
N ASP A 608 -4.52 -3.89 -26.17
CA ASP A 608 -4.28 -4.36 -24.80
C ASP A 608 -4.11 -3.22 -23.78
N LEU A 609 -3.97 -1.98 -24.23
CA LEU A 609 -3.67 -0.86 -23.33
C LEU A 609 -4.95 -0.12 -22.92
N ILE A 610 -5.18 -0.08 -21.61
CA ILE A 610 -6.17 0.80 -20.99
C ILE A 610 -5.53 2.17 -20.80
N PHE A 611 -6.02 3.17 -21.50
CA PHE A 611 -5.70 4.58 -21.29
C PHE A 611 -6.66 5.13 -20.25
N LEU A 612 -6.19 5.30 -19.02
CA LEU A 612 -6.96 5.80 -17.88
C LEU A 612 -6.75 7.32 -17.75
N TYR A 613 -7.83 8.10 -17.82
CA TYR A 613 -7.79 9.55 -17.67
C TYR A 613 -8.27 9.95 -16.29
N TYR A 614 -7.52 10.82 -15.61
CA TYR A 614 -7.76 11.15 -14.21
C TYR A 614 -7.55 12.63 -13.88
N GLY A 615 -8.31 13.12 -12.90
CA GLY A 615 -8.07 14.41 -12.25
C GLY A 615 -6.83 14.34 -11.35
N GLY A 616 -5.92 15.30 -11.52
CA GLY A 616 -4.81 15.54 -10.60
C GLY A 616 -5.13 16.72 -9.68
N ALA A 617 -5.12 16.49 -8.37
CA ALA A 617 -5.33 17.50 -7.33
C ALA A 617 -6.59 18.40 -7.51
N ASP A 618 -7.67 17.86 -8.08
CA ASP A 618 -8.88 18.60 -8.48
C ASP A 618 -8.59 19.88 -9.29
N LYS A 619 -7.58 19.82 -10.16
CA LYS A 619 -7.09 21.00 -10.90
C LYS A 619 -6.80 20.76 -12.36
N VAL A 620 -6.22 19.61 -12.68
CA VAL A 620 -5.74 19.27 -14.03
C VAL A 620 -6.26 17.91 -14.47
N VAL A 621 -6.23 17.65 -15.79
CA VAL A 621 -6.45 16.31 -16.34
C VAL A 621 -5.10 15.70 -16.69
N CYS A 622 -4.91 14.46 -16.27
CA CYS A 622 -3.76 13.63 -16.52
C CYS A 622 -4.19 12.32 -17.19
N GLY A 623 -3.23 11.56 -17.72
CA GLY A 623 -3.44 10.22 -18.23
C GLY A 623 -2.39 9.21 -17.76
N ALA A 624 -2.77 7.95 -17.73
CA ALA A 624 -1.89 6.82 -17.46
C ALA A 624 -2.30 5.60 -18.29
N THR A 625 -1.39 4.63 -18.43
CA THR A 625 -1.64 3.37 -19.15
C THR A 625 -1.45 2.17 -18.24
N VAL A 626 -2.21 1.10 -18.47
CA VAL A 626 -1.97 -0.23 -17.89
C VAL A 626 -2.35 -1.30 -18.93
N SER A 627 -1.59 -2.39 -18.99
CA SER A 627 -1.94 -3.55 -19.83
C SER A 627 -3.13 -4.29 -19.21
N LEU A 628 -4.17 -4.54 -20.02
CA LEU A 628 -5.34 -5.31 -19.64
C LEU A 628 -4.96 -6.75 -19.33
N ASN A 629 -4.14 -7.38 -20.17
CA ASN A 629 -3.67 -8.75 -19.96
C ASN A 629 -2.87 -8.92 -18.67
N GLU A 630 -1.94 -7.99 -18.37
CA GLU A 630 -1.19 -8.02 -17.12
C GLU A 630 -2.09 -7.81 -15.90
N LEU A 631 -3.03 -6.87 -16.00
CA LEU A 631 -3.99 -6.57 -14.94
C LEU A 631 -4.92 -7.76 -14.67
N LEU A 632 -5.48 -8.39 -15.71
CA LEU A 632 -6.32 -9.59 -15.58
C LEU A 632 -5.54 -10.76 -14.98
N LYS A 633 -4.32 -11.01 -15.47
CA LYS A 633 -3.46 -12.05 -14.90
C LYS A 633 -3.22 -11.82 -13.41
N TYR A 634 -2.97 -10.58 -13.00
CA TYR A 634 -2.81 -10.21 -11.59
C TYR A 634 -4.10 -10.47 -10.79
N LEU A 635 -5.24 -9.98 -11.27
CA LEU A 635 -6.53 -10.12 -10.59
C LEU A 635 -6.95 -11.59 -10.45
N LEU A 636 -6.68 -12.42 -11.46
CA LEU A 636 -7.00 -13.86 -11.43
C LEU A 636 -6.08 -14.66 -10.51
N ASN A 637 -4.83 -14.24 -10.35
CA ASN A 637 -3.92 -14.85 -9.37
C ASN A 637 -4.27 -14.44 -7.93
N SER A 638 -4.85 -13.24 -7.74
CA SER A 638 -5.28 -12.72 -6.43
C SER A 638 -6.47 -13.47 -5.80
N ARG A 639 -6.96 -14.55 -6.44
CA ARG A 639 -8.10 -15.40 -6.08
C ARG A 639 -7.93 -16.22 -4.78
N SER A 640 -7.17 -15.75 -3.78
CA SER A 640 -7.15 -16.42 -2.48
C SER A 640 -8.54 -16.43 -1.85
N THR A 641 -9.19 -17.59 -1.92
CA THR A 641 -10.57 -17.87 -1.52
C THR A 641 -10.87 -17.61 -0.05
N LYS A 642 -9.85 -17.32 0.78
CA LYS A 642 -10.00 -17.02 2.21
C LYS A 642 -10.28 -15.54 2.53
N TYR A 643 -10.09 -14.62 1.58
CA TYR A 643 -10.38 -13.18 1.77
C TYR A 643 -11.63 -12.71 1.05
N LEU A 644 -12.33 -13.62 0.37
CA LEU A 644 -13.60 -13.37 -0.31
C LEU A 644 -14.82 -13.51 0.61
N GLU A 645 -14.62 -13.83 1.90
CA GLU A 645 -15.61 -13.52 2.92
C GLU A 645 -15.58 -12.02 3.17
N TYR A 646 -16.15 -11.31 2.20
CA TYR A 646 -16.72 -10.00 2.36
C TYR A 646 -17.75 -10.10 3.50
N PRO A 647 -17.60 -9.39 4.62
CA PRO A 647 -18.63 -9.38 5.66
C PRO A 647 -19.95 -8.83 5.13
#